data_AF-A0A6J3GUA9-F1
#
_entry.id   AF-A0A6J3GUA9-F1
#
_cell.length_a   1.000
_cell.length_b   1.000
_cell.length_c   1.000
_cell.angle_alpha   90.00
_cell.angle_beta   90.00
_cell.angle_gamma   90.00
#
_symmetry.space_group_name_H-M   'P 1'
#
loop_
_entity.id
_entity.type
_entity.pdbx_description
1 polymer ?
#
loop_
_entity_poly.entity_id
_entity_poly.type
_entity_poly.pdbx_seq_one_letter_code
_entity_poly.pdbx_strand_id
1 'polypeptide(L)'
;MGSAEMCRDLATEVEKLLLQPSPYVRKKAILTAVHMIRKVPELSNVFLPPCAKLLHERHHGKAVGLPILCFSSVDKRIENWMGTPAYRRRVAHTHRHTRSRLSCPWPPPFTSPTLTPGILLGTITLITELCERSPEALRHFRKVVPQLAQILRTLVTTGCSTEHSISGVSDPFLQVQILRLLRILGRNHEESSETMNDLLAQVATNTDTSRNAGNAVLFETVLTIMDIRSAAGLRVLAVNILGRFLHNSDRNIRYVALTSLLRLVQSDHSAVQRHRPTVVECLQETDASLSRRALELSLALVNGSNVRAMMQELQAFLESCPPDLRADCASGILLAAERFAPTKRWHIDTILHVLTTAGTHVRDDAVANLTQLIGGAQELHAYSVRRLYNALAEDISQQPLVQVAAWCIGEYGDLLLEGNFEEIEPLQVDEEEVLALLEKVLQSHMSLPATRGYALTALMKLSTRLRGDNNRIRQVVSIYGSCLDMELQQRAVEYDTLFRKYDHMRAAILEKMPLVEQGGPQVDEEAKESKEGAPAPTESQASQLLDLLDLLDGASGNAQHPPLLDRSPGGALVHLLDLPCAPPSPAPIPDLKVFEREGVQLNLSFIRPPENPALLLIIITATNSSESDVTHFICQAAVPKSLQLQLQAPSGNTVSARGGFPVTQLFRILNPNKAPLRLKLRLTYNHFGQSVQEIFEVNNLPVESWQ
;
A
#
# COMPACT_ATOMS: atom_id res chain seq x y z
N MET A 1 -12.91 27.90 31.69
CA MET A 1 -13.45 26.63 31.16
C MET A 1 -13.50 25.65 32.32
N GLY A 2 -14.69 25.17 32.71
CA GLY A 2 -14.88 24.38 33.95
C GLY A 2 -14.36 22.95 33.90
N SER A 3 -14.17 22.32 35.07
CA SER A 3 -13.89 20.88 35.20
C SER A 3 -15.06 20.02 34.69
N ALA A 4 -14.83 18.72 34.49
CA ALA A 4 -15.90 17.79 34.08
C ALA A 4 -17.03 17.72 35.12
N GLU A 5 -16.70 17.85 36.40
CA GLU A 5 -17.66 17.92 37.52
C GLU A 5 -18.51 19.19 37.43
N MET A 6 -17.89 20.35 37.21
CA MET A 6 -18.59 21.62 36.99
C MET A 6 -19.55 21.55 35.79
N CYS A 7 -19.20 20.81 34.73
CA CYS A 7 -20.09 20.57 33.60
C CYS A 7 -21.29 19.69 33.97
N ARG A 8 -21.16 18.73 34.89
CA ARG A 8 -22.30 17.93 35.37
C ARG A 8 -23.22 18.76 36.25
N ASP A 9 -22.64 19.56 37.15
CA ASP A 9 -23.40 20.39 38.10
C ASP A 9 -24.20 21.50 37.40
N LEU A 10 -23.64 22.08 36.34
CA LEU A 10 -24.29 23.15 35.57
C LEU A 10 -25.25 22.64 34.48
N ALA A 11 -25.31 21.33 34.23
CA ALA A 11 -26.06 20.77 33.10
C ALA A 11 -27.55 21.08 33.17
N THR A 12 -28.14 20.94 34.36
CA THR A 12 -29.57 21.22 34.60
C THR A 12 -29.92 22.70 34.50
N GLU A 13 -29.00 23.59 34.88
CA GLU A 13 -29.20 25.03 34.74
C GLU A 13 -29.13 25.46 33.26
N VAL A 14 -28.18 24.92 32.51
CA VAL A 14 -28.10 25.15 31.07
C VAL A 14 -29.32 24.58 30.34
N GLU A 15 -29.86 23.44 30.78
CA GLU A 15 -31.11 22.86 30.26
C GLU A 15 -32.30 23.83 30.42
N LYS A 16 -32.44 24.45 31.59
CA LYS A 16 -33.48 25.47 31.84
C LYS A 16 -33.30 26.69 30.96
N LEU A 17 -32.06 27.14 30.75
CA LEU A 17 -31.74 28.28 29.89
C LEU A 17 -32.02 28.01 28.40
N LEU A 18 -31.98 26.75 27.95
CA LEU A 18 -32.38 26.37 26.59
C LEU A 18 -33.88 26.58 26.33
N LEU A 19 -34.72 26.44 27.36
CA LEU A 19 -36.17 26.58 27.26
C LEU A 19 -36.66 28.02 27.47
N GLN A 20 -35.76 28.97 27.76
CA GLN A 20 -36.14 30.38 27.91
C GLN A 20 -36.55 31.03 26.57
N PRO A 21 -37.47 32.02 26.60
CA PRO A 21 -37.98 32.67 25.39
C PRO A 21 -36.97 33.63 24.74
N SER A 22 -35.92 34.06 25.46
CA SER A 22 -34.94 35.00 24.91
C SER A 22 -34.02 34.32 23.88
N PRO A 23 -33.98 34.79 22.61
CA PRO A 23 -33.19 34.17 21.55
C PRO A 23 -31.68 34.29 21.79
N TYR A 24 -31.24 35.38 22.43
CA TYR A 24 -29.83 35.60 22.77
C TYR A 24 -29.35 34.62 23.84
N VAL A 25 -30.13 34.47 24.92
CA VAL A 25 -29.82 33.54 26.01
C VAL A 25 -29.83 32.10 25.51
N ARG A 26 -30.83 31.75 24.70
CA ARG A 26 -30.93 30.43 24.07
C ARG A 26 -29.71 30.12 23.20
N LYS A 27 -29.24 31.06 22.37
CA LYS A 27 -28.03 30.88 21.55
C LYS A 27 -26.78 30.64 22.41
N LYS A 28 -26.64 31.36 23.53
CA LYS A 28 -25.53 31.16 24.46
C LYS A 28 -25.64 29.83 25.20
N ALA A 29 -26.83 29.46 25.66
CA ALA A 29 -27.10 28.16 26.31
C ALA A 29 -26.81 26.98 25.37
N ILE A 30 -27.16 27.08 24.08
CA ILE A 30 -26.81 26.08 23.06
C ILE A 30 -25.30 25.94 22.94
N LEU A 31 -24.55 27.05 22.79
CA LEU A 31 -23.09 27.00 22.70
C LEU A 31 -22.46 26.37 23.95
N THR A 32 -22.96 26.72 25.14
CA THR A 32 -22.49 26.14 26.40
C THR A 32 -22.79 24.64 26.46
N ALA A 33 -24.00 24.21 26.12
CA ALA A 33 -24.38 22.79 26.07
C ALA A 33 -23.47 21.99 25.13
N VAL A 34 -23.14 22.53 23.95
CA VAL A 34 -22.20 21.92 23.01
C VAL A 34 -20.81 21.72 23.63
N HIS A 35 -20.28 22.73 24.31
CA HIS A 35 -18.99 22.62 24.98
C HIS A 35 -19.02 21.61 26.13
N MET A 36 -20.14 21.52 26.86
CA MET A 36 -20.32 20.55 27.94
C MET A 36 -20.36 19.12 27.41
N ILE A 37 -21.07 18.86 26.30
CA ILE A 37 -21.15 17.53 25.70
C ILE A 37 -19.80 17.13 25.09
N ARG A 38 -19.06 18.06 24.47
CA ARG A 38 -17.68 17.80 23.97
C ARG A 38 -16.73 17.34 25.08
N LYS A 39 -16.97 17.79 26.31
CA LYS A 39 -16.13 17.46 27.47
C LYS A 39 -16.65 16.25 28.24
N VAL A 40 -17.96 16.08 28.34
CA VAL A 40 -18.65 14.98 29.02
C VAL A 40 -19.76 14.46 28.09
N PRO A 41 -19.45 13.46 27.24
CA PRO A 41 -20.41 12.93 26.25
C PRO A 41 -21.71 12.41 26.87
N GLU A 42 -21.67 11.92 28.11
CA GLU A 42 -22.83 11.37 28.82
C GLU A 42 -23.98 12.37 29.03
N LEU A 43 -23.68 13.68 29.01
CA LEU A 43 -24.67 14.76 29.15
C LEU A 43 -25.55 14.92 27.91
N SER A 44 -25.27 14.24 26.80
CA SER A 44 -26.09 14.27 25.58
C SER A 44 -27.56 13.93 25.85
N ASN A 45 -27.82 12.96 26.73
CA ASN A 45 -29.17 12.53 27.09
C ASN A 45 -30.02 13.62 27.78
N VAL A 46 -29.37 14.53 28.50
CA VAL A 46 -30.03 15.64 29.21
C VAL A 46 -30.45 16.73 28.23
N PHE A 47 -29.61 17.02 27.23
CA PHE A 47 -29.86 18.12 26.30
C PHE A 47 -30.65 17.72 25.04
N LEU A 48 -30.76 16.42 24.72
CA LEU A 48 -31.53 15.92 23.56
C LEU A 48 -33.03 16.31 23.59
N PRO A 49 -33.78 16.13 24.70
CA PRO A 49 -35.22 16.45 24.72
C PRO A 49 -35.54 17.95 24.55
N PRO A 50 -34.84 18.90 25.20
CA PRO A 50 -35.01 20.34 24.94
C PRO A 50 -34.70 20.71 23.49
N CYS A 51 -33.63 20.16 22.89
CA CYS A 51 -33.28 20.44 21.50
C CYS A 51 -34.32 19.91 20.52
N ALA A 52 -34.97 18.77 20.80
CA ALA A 52 -36.09 18.27 20.01
C ALA A 52 -37.32 19.19 20.07
N LYS A 53 -37.59 19.84 21.22
CA LYS A 53 -38.68 20.83 21.33
C LYS A 53 -38.38 22.10 20.54
N LEU A 54 -37.13 22.58 20.57
CA LEU A 54 -36.70 23.78 19.85
C LEU A 54 -36.78 23.62 18.33
N LEU A 55 -36.67 22.39 17.81
CA LEU A 55 -36.89 22.06 16.40
C LEU A 55 -38.34 22.31 15.92
N HIS A 56 -39.32 22.40 16.83
CA HIS A 56 -40.73 22.66 16.49
C HIS A 56 -41.12 24.13 16.47
N GLU A 57 -40.25 25.03 16.91
CA GLU A 57 -40.55 26.47 16.97
C GLU A 57 -40.28 27.14 15.62
N ARG A 58 -41.34 27.73 15.03
CA ARG A 58 -41.35 28.28 13.65
C ARG A 58 -40.42 29.49 13.41
N HIS A 59 -39.98 30.19 14.46
CA HIS A 59 -39.49 31.57 14.30
C HIS A 59 -37.96 31.78 14.27
N HIS A 60 -37.13 30.75 14.48
CA HIS A 60 -35.68 31.00 14.67
C HIS A 60 -34.76 30.08 13.86
N GLY A 61 -34.87 30.15 12.53
CA GLY A 61 -33.97 29.45 11.60
C GLY A 61 -32.47 29.72 11.80
N LYS A 62 -32.08 30.86 12.42
CA LYS A 62 -30.68 31.17 12.73
C LYS A 62 -30.12 30.45 13.98
N ALA A 63 -30.98 29.84 14.81
CA ALA A 63 -30.59 29.22 16.09
C ALA A 63 -30.62 27.68 16.07
N VAL A 64 -31.18 27.06 15.03
CA VAL A 64 -31.52 25.62 15.03
C VAL A 64 -30.47 24.75 14.31
N GLY A 65 -29.67 25.29 13.39
CA GLY A 65 -28.60 24.52 12.72
C GLY A 65 -27.39 24.22 13.62
N LEU A 66 -27.01 25.17 14.47
CA LEU A 66 -25.84 25.07 15.36
C LEU A 66 -25.94 23.97 16.45
N PRO A 67 -27.10 23.76 17.12
CA PRO A 67 -27.27 22.64 18.03
C PRO A 67 -27.05 21.31 17.32
N ILE A 68 -27.74 21.05 16.21
CA ILE A 68 -27.73 19.72 15.57
C ILE A 68 -26.34 19.37 15.01
N LEU A 69 -25.65 20.36 14.41
CA LEU A 69 -24.24 20.28 14.00
C LEU A 69 -23.29 19.85 15.12
N CYS A 70 -23.58 20.29 16.34
CA CYS A 70 -22.74 20.02 17.48
C CYS A 70 -23.19 18.79 18.29
N PHE A 71 -24.46 18.38 18.17
CA PHE A 71 -24.94 17.10 18.70
C PHE A 71 -24.44 15.93 17.82
N SER A 72 -24.46 16.05 16.49
CA SER A 72 -24.00 14.97 15.59
C SER A 72 -22.49 14.72 15.68
N SER A 73 -21.69 15.77 15.88
CA SER A 73 -20.23 15.70 15.91
C SER A 73 -19.67 14.97 17.15
N VAL A 74 -20.45 14.81 18.23
CA VAL A 74 -19.90 14.51 19.56
C VAL A 74 -20.22 13.10 20.10
N ASP A 75 -21.26 12.40 19.65
CA ASP A 75 -21.68 11.18 20.37
C ASP A 75 -22.14 10.02 19.48
N LYS A 76 -21.48 8.85 19.63
CA LYS A 76 -21.86 7.57 18.99
C LYS A 76 -23.20 7.04 19.53
N ARG A 77 -23.64 7.45 20.72
CA ARG A 77 -24.90 6.98 21.33
C ARG A 77 -26.17 7.55 20.70
N ILE A 78 -26.07 8.62 19.91
CA ILE A 78 -27.21 9.17 19.16
C ILE A 78 -27.65 8.19 18.05
N GLU A 79 -26.80 7.25 17.62
CA GLU A 79 -27.15 6.14 16.71
C GLU A 79 -28.26 5.25 17.29
N ASN A 80 -28.17 4.89 18.58
CA ASN A 80 -29.19 4.07 19.27
C ASN A 80 -30.47 4.85 19.56
N TRP A 81 -30.37 6.15 19.81
CA TRP A 81 -31.55 7.01 20.02
C TRP A 81 -32.28 7.31 18.71
N MET A 82 -31.57 7.45 17.58
CA MET A 82 -32.16 7.63 16.25
C MET A 82 -32.77 6.33 15.68
N GLY A 83 -32.26 5.16 16.08
CA GLY A 83 -32.77 3.85 15.66
C GLY A 83 -34.07 3.39 16.36
N THR A 84 -34.44 3.99 17.50
CA THR A 84 -35.58 3.51 18.30
C THR A 84 -36.95 3.84 17.67
N PRO A 85 -37.94 2.94 17.80
CA PRO A 85 -39.30 3.16 17.28
C PRO A 85 -40.00 4.38 17.92
N ALA A 86 -39.54 4.86 19.07
CA ALA A 86 -40.02 6.07 19.73
C ALA A 86 -39.55 7.37 19.05
N TYR A 87 -38.35 7.38 18.43
CA TYR A 87 -37.88 8.48 17.58
C TYR A 87 -38.62 8.45 16.23
N ARG A 88 -38.79 7.27 15.61
CA ARG A 88 -39.65 7.11 14.41
C ARG A 88 -41.09 7.57 14.64
N ARG A 89 -41.69 7.27 15.81
CA ARG A 89 -43.04 7.74 16.19
C ARG A 89 -43.10 9.24 16.49
N ARG A 90 -42.05 9.86 17.01
CA ARG A 90 -42.00 11.31 17.29
C ARG A 90 -41.71 12.14 16.04
N VAL A 91 -40.84 11.67 15.16
CA VAL A 91 -40.67 12.20 13.80
C VAL A 91 -41.97 12.02 12.99
N ALA A 92 -42.70 10.91 13.17
CA ALA A 92 -44.03 10.73 12.58
C ALA A 92 -45.11 11.68 13.15
N HIS A 93 -44.98 12.12 14.41
CA HIS A 93 -45.93 13.05 15.03
C HIS A 93 -45.72 14.49 14.57
N THR A 94 -44.49 14.84 14.21
CA THR A 94 -44.09 16.15 13.66
C THR A 94 -44.35 16.20 12.15
N HIS A 95 -44.34 15.03 11.51
CA HIS A 95 -44.94 14.75 10.19
C HIS A 95 -46.46 14.93 10.12
N ARG A 96 -47.22 14.87 11.23
CA ARG A 96 -48.70 14.90 11.19
C ARG A 96 -49.26 16.25 10.74
N HIS A 97 -48.50 17.33 10.88
CA HIS A 97 -48.90 18.69 10.48
C HIS A 97 -48.46 19.09 9.06
N THR A 98 -47.58 18.33 8.41
CA THR A 98 -47.21 18.47 6.98
C THR A 98 -47.96 17.47 6.09
N ARG A 99 -48.84 16.66 6.67
CA ARG A 99 -49.57 15.55 6.03
C ARG A 99 -50.94 15.94 5.44
N SER A 100 -51.07 17.10 4.81
CA SER A 100 -52.26 17.34 3.97
C SER A 100 -52.01 17.12 2.48
N ARG A 101 -50.75 16.99 2.01
CA ARG A 101 -50.48 16.61 0.61
C ARG A 101 -49.20 15.77 0.49
N LEU A 102 -49.39 14.55 -0.04
CA LEU A 102 -48.39 13.59 -0.57
C LEU A 102 -47.67 12.68 0.43
N SER A 103 -47.80 11.38 0.15
CA SER A 103 -47.35 10.22 0.92
C SER A 103 -45.84 9.98 0.77
N CYS A 104 -45.01 10.34 1.76
CA CYS A 104 -43.63 9.85 1.92
C CYS A 104 -43.15 10.00 3.39
N PRO A 105 -42.41 9.04 3.98
CA PRO A 105 -42.00 9.03 5.40
C PRO A 105 -40.70 9.80 5.72
N TRP A 106 -40.23 10.65 4.80
CA TRP A 106 -39.04 11.49 4.98
C TRP A 106 -39.37 12.91 4.50
N PRO A 107 -38.79 13.97 5.11
CA PRO A 107 -39.15 15.35 4.78
C PRO A 107 -38.79 15.65 3.32
N PRO A 108 -39.66 16.32 2.54
CA PRO A 108 -39.24 16.88 1.27
C PRO A 108 -38.22 17.99 1.56
N PRO A 109 -36.98 17.89 1.09
CA PRO A 109 -36.03 18.96 1.28
C PRO A 109 -36.25 19.99 0.15
N PHE A 110 -36.18 21.28 0.49
CA PHE A 110 -36.06 22.39 -0.48
C PHE A 110 -37.31 22.90 -1.24
N THR A 111 -38.54 22.67 -0.77
CA THR A 111 -39.75 23.22 -1.47
C THR A 111 -40.09 24.69 -1.14
N SER A 112 -39.25 25.44 -0.43
CA SER A 112 -39.47 26.89 -0.23
C SER A 112 -38.25 27.71 -0.66
N PRO A 113 -38.37 28.60 -1.66
CA PRO A 113 -37.27 29.46 -2.13
C PRO A 113 -36.90 30.60 -1.16
N THR A 114 -37.22 30.46 0.13
CA THR A 114 -37.11 31.52 1.16
C THR A 114 -36.24 31.10 2.36
N LEU A 115 -35.27 30.21 2.16
CA LEU A 115 -34.25 29.94 3.17
C LEU A 115 -33.08 30.93 3.03
N THR A 116 -32.79 31.65 4.11
CA THR A 116 -31.57 32.48 4.18
C THR A 116 -30.31 31.60 4.03
N PRO A 117 -29.23 32.07 3.36
CA PRO A 117 -28.03 31.27 3.07
C PRO A 117 -27.42 30.57 4.30
N GLY A 118 -27.45 31.21 5.46
CA GLY A 118 -26.98 30.62 6.72
C GLY A 118 -27.78 29.40 7.22
N ILE A 119 -29.09 29.32 6.93
CA ILE A 119 -29.91 28.14 7.28
C ILE A 119 -29.61 27.00 6.32
N LEU A 120 -29.44 27.32 5.05
CA LEU A 120 -29.07 26.36 4.01
C LEU A 120 -27.72 25.73 4.32
N LEU A 121 -26.72 26.54 4.70
CA LEU A 121 -25.40 26.07 5.14
C LEU A 121 -25.51 25.08 6.30
N GLY A 122 -26.24 25.44 7.37
CA GLY A 122 -26.42 24.56 8.52
C GLY A 122 -27.17 23.26 8.20
N THR A 123 -28.14 23.32 7.29
CA THR A 123 -28.90 22.14 6.84
C THR A 123 -28.02 21.21 6.01
N ILE A 124 -27.20 21.75 5.10
CA ILE A 124 -26.31 20.97 4.25
C ILE A 124 -25.26 20.27 5.10
N THR A 125 -24.61 20.98 6.03
CA THR A 125 -23.58 20.33 6.87
C THR A 125 -24.18 19.23 7.77
N LEU A 126 -25.43 19.40 8.24
CA LEU A 126 -26.15 18.32 8.92
C LEU A 126 -26.36 17.11 8.00
N ILE A 127 -26.83 17.33 6.77
CA ILE A 127 -27.03 16.25 5.80
C ILE A 127 -25.70 15.56 5.48
N THR A 128 -24.60 16.31 5.34
CA THR A 128 -23.24 15.77 5.15
C THR A 128 -22.88 14.78 6.25
N GLU A 129 -23.00 15.18 7.53
CA GLU A 129 -22.71 14.32 8.68
C GLU A 129 -23.62 13.08 8.74
N LEU A 130 -24.92 13.23 8.42
CA LEU A 130 -25.86 12.10 8.38
C LEU A 130 -25.51 11.10 7.27
N CYS A 131 -25.07 11.61 6.12
CA CYS A 131 -24.66 10.82 4.95
C CYS A 131 -23.35 10.07 5.20
N GLU A 132 -22.39 10.65 5.90
CA GLU A 132 -21.13 9.96 6.25
C GLU A 132 -21.35 8.82 7.24
N ARG A 133 -22.31 8.96 8.16
CA ARG A 133 -22.54 7.99 9.24
C ARG A 133 -23.55 6.90 8.91
N SER A 134 -24.54 7.16 8.06
CA SER A 134 -25.64 6.22 7.79
C SER A 134 -25.86 5.92 6.30
N PRO A 135 -25.73 4.66 5.85
CA PRO A 135 -25.89 4.30 4.44
C PRO A 135 -27.36 4.37 3.96
N GLU A 136 -28.33 4.29 4.88
CA GLU A 136 -29.74 4.47 4.55
C GLU A 136 -30.08 5.93 4.19
N ALA A 137 -29.48 6.89 4.90
CA ALA A 137 -29.64 8.31 4.59
C ALA A 137 -29.05 8.65 3.22
N LEU A 138 -27.91 8.05 2.85
CA LEU A 138 -27.32 8.20 1.51
C LEU A 138 -28.32 7.87 0.40
N ARG A 139 -29.04 6.75 0.52
CA ARG A 139 -30.04 6.33 -0.48
C ARG A 139 -31.18 7.33 -0.61
N HIS A 140 -31.58 7.95 0.50
CA HIS A 140 -32.66 8.94 0.50
C HIS A 140 -32.22 10.27 -0.11
N PHE A 141 -31.07 10.80 0.33
CA PHE A 141 -30.57 12.10 -0.10
C PHE A 141 -29.99 12.12 -1.52
N ARG A 142 -29.68 10.96 -2.12
CA ARG A 142 -29.32 10.86 -3.55
C ARG A 142 -30.39 11.44 -4.49
N LYS A 143 -31.67 11.36 -4.13
CA LYS A 143 -32.77 11.95 -4.93
C LYS A 143 -32.76 13.48 -4.96
N VAL A 144 -32.00 14.10 -4.06
CA VAL A 144 -31.91 15.55 -3.86
C VAL A 144 -30.74 16.16 -4.64
N VAL A 145 -29.87 15.32 -5.21
CA VAL A 145 -28.71 15.74 -6.02
C VAL A 145 -29.09 16.73 -7.13
N PRO A 146 -30.16 16.52 -7.93
CA PRO A 146 -30.54 17.49 -8.97
C PRO A 146 -30.92 18.87 -8.43
N GLN A 147 -31.54 18.93 -7.25
CA GLN A 147 -31.93 20.18 -6.61
C GLN A 147 -30.70 20.93 -6.07
N LEU A 148 -29.77 20.22 -5.42
CA LEU A 148 -28.49 20.79 -4.98
C LEU A 148 -27.66 21.29 -6.16
N ALA A 149 -27.67 20.56 -7.27
CA ALA A 149 -27.01 20.96 -8.50
C ALA A 149 -27.59 22.27 -9.06
N GLN A 150 -28.91 22.41 -9.06
CA GLN A 150 -29.55 23.64 -9.51
C GLN A 150 -29.24 24.84 -8.60
N ILE A 151 -29.22 24.64 -7.27
CA ILE A 151 -28.84 25.69 -6.31
C ILE A 151 -27.40 26.15 -6.57
N LEU A 152 -26.46 25.20 -6.73
CA LEU A 152 -25.06 25.54 -7.02
C LEU A 152 -24.92 26.25 -8.38
N ARG A 153 -25.66 25.83 -9.40
CA ARG A 153 -25.68 26.49 -10.71
C ARG A 153 -26.14 27.94 -10.62
N THR A 154 -27.18 28.23 -9.83
CA THR A 154 -27.65 29.60 -9.57
C THR A 154 -26.59 30.42 -8.84
N LEU A 155 -25.92 29.86 -7.84
CA LEU A 155 -24.86 30.55 -7.10
C LEU A 155 -23.67 30.93 -7.99
N VAL A 156 -23.28 30.06 -8.92
CA VAL A 156 -22.15 30.28 -9.84
C VAL A 156 -22.52 31.24 -10.98
N THR A 157 -23.74 31.16 -11.52
CA THR A 157 -24.11 31.91 -12.75
C THR A 157 -24.71 33.28 -12.44
N THR A 158 -25.59 33.36 -11.45
CA THR A 158 -26.45 34.53 -11.23
C THR A 158 -25.91 35.44 -10.13
N GLY A 159 -25.06 34.92 -9.25
CA GLY A 159 -24.49 35.61 -8.09
C GLY A 159 -25.56 36.05 -7.09
N CYS A 160 -25.60 35.43 -5.91
CA CYS A 160 -26.53 35.87 -4.86
C CYS A 160 -25.99 37.11 -4.11
N SER A 161 -26.92 37.95 -3.64
CA SER A 161 -26.81 39.18 -2.83
C SER A 161 -25.43 39.59 -2.32
N THR A 162 -25.12 40.89 -2.48
CA THR A 162 -23.85 41.55 -2.07
C THR A 162 -23.42 41.29 -0.61
N GLU A 163 -24.35 40.99 0.29
CA GLU A 163 -24.07 40.70 1.70
C GLU A 163 -23.24 39.42 1.94
N HIS A 164 -23.25 38.46 1.01
CA HIS A 164 -22.58 37.15 1.15
C HIS A 164 -21.47 36.92 0.10
N SER A 165 -21.10 37.96 -0.66
CA SER A 165 -20.01 37.88 -1.63
C SER A 165 -18.67 38.16 -0.94
N ILE A 166 -17.71 37.26 -1.13
CA ILE A 166 -16.34 37.42 -0.62
C ILE A 166 -15.42 37.50 -1.82
N SER A 167 -14.78 38.66 -1.99
CA SER A 167 -13.80 38.90 -3.06
C SER A 167 -14.33 38.61 -4.48
N GLY A 168 -15.62 38.90 -4.72
CA GLY A 168 -16.27 38.70 -6.02
C GLY A 168 -16.90 37.32 -6.22
N VAL A 169 -16.66 36.36 -5.31
CA VAL A 169 -17.29 35.03 -5.32
C VAL A 169 -18.50 35.00 -4.40
N SER A 170 -19.64 34.55 -4.92
CA SER A 170 -20.91 34.49 -4.17
C SER A 170 -20.94 33.29 -3.21
N ASP A 171 -20.95 33.54 -1.90
CA ASP A 171 -21.01 32.55 -0.82
C ASP A 171 -20.10 31.30 -1.02
N PRO A 172 -18.76 31.47 -1.01
CA PRO A 172 -17.83 30.36 -1.23
C PRO A 172 -17.96 29.24 -0.18
N PHE A 173 -18.38 29.57 1.04
CA PHE A 173 -18.57 28.58 2.11
C PHE A 173 -19.71 27.63 1.79
N LEU A 174 -20.84 28.16 1.32
CA LEU A 174 -21.97 27.35 0.89
C LEU A 174 -21.62 26.50 -0.34
N GLN A 175 -20.91 27.07 -1.33
CA GLN A 175 -20.47 26.32 -2.51
C GLN A 175 -19.59 25.12 -2.12
N VAL A 176 -18.60 25.32 -1.25
CA VAL A 176 -17.72 24.25 -0.74
C VAL A 176 -18.52 23.17 0.01
N GLN A 177 -19.48 23.56 0.85
CA GLN A 177 -20.30 22.58 1.57
C GLN A 177 -21.24 21.78 0.65
N ILE A 178 -21.82 22.41 -0.38
CA ILE A 178 -22.61 21.70 -1.40
C ILE A 178 -21.72 20.71 -2.14
N LEU A 179 -20.54 21.13 -2.59
CA LEU A 179 -19.57 20.27 -3.28
C LEU A 179 -19.16 19.09 -2.39
N ARG A 180 -18.85 19.32 -1.11
CA ARG A 180 -18.55 18.24 -0.16
C ARG A 180 -19.68 17.22 -0.06
N LEU A 181 -20.92 17.69 0.06
CA LEU A 181 -22.08 16.81 0.11
C LEU A 181 -22.24 16.02 -1.20
N LEU A 182 -22.09 16.68 -2.36
CA LEU A 182 -22.15 16.03 -3.67
C LEU A 182 -21.07 14.93 -3.82
N ARG A 183 -19.86 15.16 -3.32
CA ARG A 183 -18.77 14.16 -3.30
C ARG A 183 -19.20 12.88 -2.59
N ILE A 184 -19.81 13.02 -1.42
CA ILE A 184 -20.25 11.87 -0.60
C ILE A 184 -21.44 11.17 -1.26
N LEU A 185 -22.42 11.93 -1.78
CA LEU A 185 -23.60 11.38 -2.45
C LEU A 185 -23.26 10.66 -3.76
N GLY A 186 -22.29 11.17 -4.51
CA GLY A 186 -21.82 10.62 -5.78
C GLY A 186 -20.87 9.43 -5.65
N ARG A 187 -20.31 9.17 -4.46
CA ARG A 187 -19.38 8.06 -4.24
C ARG A 187 -20.07 6.72 -4.56
N ASN A 188 -19.47 5.97 -5.49
CA ASN A 188 -19.96 4.68 -5.97
C ASN A 188 -21.40 4.70 -6.55
N HIS A 189 -21.89 5.83 -7.06
CA HIS A 189 -23.21 5.94 -7.69
C HIS A 189 -23.15 6.68 -9.03
N GLU A 190 -23.34 5.93 -10.12
CA GLU A 190 -23.15 6.41 -11.48
C GLU A 190 -24.20 7.45 -11.91
N GLU A 191 -25.49 7.20 -11.70
CA GLU A 191 -26.58 8.13 -12.08
C GLU A 191 -26.45 9.50 -11.41
N SER A 192 -26.07 9.53 -10.12
CA SER A 192 -25.82 10.80 -9.43
C SER A 192 -24.56 11.49 -9.93
N SER A 193 -23.50 10.72 -10.24
CA SER A 193 -22.25 11.25 -10.81
C SER A 193 -22.47 11.85 -12.20
N GLU A 194 -23.29 11.21 -13.03
CA GLU A 194 -23.65 11.69 -14.35
C GLU A 194 -24.41 13.02 -14.29
N THR A 195 -25.41 13.10 -13.40
CA THR A 195 -26.20 14.32 -13.19
C THR A 195 -25.35 15.52 -12.75
N MET A 196 -24.26 15.29 -12.02
CA MET A 196 -23.37 16.35 -11.52
C MET A 196 -22.22 16.72 -12.48
N ASN A 197 -21.93 15.92 -13.51
CA ASN A 197 -20.77 16.15 -14.40
C ASN A 197 -20.82 17.54 -15.07
N ASP A 198 -21.96 17.93 -15.64
CA ASP A 198 -22.13 19.22 -16.31
C ASP A 198 -21.95 20.40 -15.35
N LEU A 199 -22.46 20.25 -14.12
CA LEU A 199 -22.31 21.25 -13.07
C LEU A 199 -20.85 21.42 -12.66
N LEU A 200 -20.14 20.30 -12.44
CA LEU A 200 -18.73 20.33 -12.05
C LEU A 200 -17.86 20.94 -13.15
N ALA A 201 -18.16 20.65 -14.42
CA ALA A 201 -17.52 21.31 -15.55
C ALA A 201 -17.78 22.83 -15.53
N GLN A 202 -19.04 23.25 -15.33
CA GLN A 202 -19.42 24.66 -15.28
C GLN A 202 -18.75 25.41 -14.12
N VAL A 203 -18.69 24.82 -12.92
CA VAL A 203 -17.99 25.40 -11.76
C VAL A 203 -16.50 25.51 -12.04
N ALA A 204 -15.90 24.47 -12.65
CA ALA A 204 -14.49 24.43 -12.98
C ALA A 204 -14.05 25.49 -14.01
N THR A 205 -14.94 25.88 -14.94
CA THR A 205 -14.64 26.89 -15.97
C THR A 205 -14.99 28.31 -15.56
N ASN A 206 -16.08 28.50 -14.79
CA ASN A 206 -16.63 29.83 -14.52
C ASN A 206 -16.12 30.46 -13.22
N THR A 207 -15.45 29.68 -12.35
CA THR A 207 -14.93 30.21 -11.08
C THR A 207 -13.62 30.96 -11.30
N ASP A 208 -13.54 32.19 -10.79
CA ASP A 208 -12.33 33.02 -10.86
C ASP A 208 -11.21 32.48 -9.94
N THR A 209 -10.02 32.25 -10.50
CA THR A 209 -8.81 31.80 -9.79
C THR A 209 -8.00 32.94 -9.17
N SER A 210 -8.39 34.20 -9.38
CA SER A 210 -7.60 35.37 -8.95
C SER A 210 -7.45 35.51 -7.43
N ARG A 211 -8.39 34.94 -6.66
CA ARG A 211 -8.46 35.08 -5.21
C ARG A 211 -8.57 33.72 -4.51
N ASN A 212 -8.15 33.69 -3.25
CA ASN A 212 -8.20 32.49 -2.40
C ASN A 212 -9.60 31.88 -2.27
N ALA A 213 -10.65 32.71 -2.27
CA ALA A 213 -12.04 32.24 -2.20
C ALA A 213 -12.40 31.35 -3.39
N GLY A 214 -12.05 31.76 -4.61
CA GLY A 214 -12.30 30.97 -5.82
C GLY A 214 -11.40 29.75 -5.92
N ASN A 215 -10.12 29.88 -5.53
CA ASN A 215 -9.20 28.74 -5.44
C ASN A 215 -9.70 27.67 -4.45
N ALA A 216 -10.34 28.06 -3.33
CA ALA A 216 -10.92 27.12 -2.38
C ALA A 216 -12.14 26.36 -2.95
N VAL A 217 -13.02 27.05 -3.70
CA VAL A 217 -14.15 26.41 -4.40
C VAL A 217 -13.63 25.44 -5.47
N LEU A 218 -12.67 25.86 -6.29
CA LEU A 218 -12.06 25.02 -7.31
C LEU A 218 -11.32 23.82 -6.72
N PHE A 219 -10.63 24.00 -5.59
CA PHE A 219 -9.98 22.91 -4.89
C PHE A 219 -10.99 21.85 -4.42
N GLU A 220 -12.08 22.28 -3.78
CA GLU A 220 -13.13 21.34 -3.37
C GLU A 220 -13.77 20.68 -4.59
N THR A 221 -13.99 21.42 -5.68
CA THR A 221 -14.50 20.91 -6.97
C THR A 221 -13.59 19.82 -7.52
N VAL A 222 -12.27 20.04 -7.57
CA VAL A 222 -11.30 19.02 -8.00
C VAL A 222 -11.42 17.77 -7.15
N LEU A 223 -11.37 17.90 -5.83
CA LEU A 223 -11.51 16.76 -4.92
C LEU A 223 -12.86 16.03 -5.13
N THR A 224 -13.96 16.74 -5.45
CA THR A 224 -15.23 16.07 -5.82
C THR A 224 -15.11 15.25 -7.10
N ILE A 225 -14.48 15.80 -8.15
CA ILE A 225 -14.33 15.12 -9.45
C ILE A 225 -13.49 13.85 -9.29
N MET A 226 -12.48 13.88 -8.44
CA MET A 226 -11.55 12.77 -8.23
C MET A 226 -12.16 11.61 -7.44
N ASP A 227 -12.99 11.89 -6.43
CA ASP A 227 -13.59 10.86 -5.58
C ASP A 227 -14.84 10.20 -6.20
N ILE A 228 -15.46 10.82 -7.20
CA ILE A 228 -16.61 10.27 -7.93
C ILE A 228 -16.20 9.53 -9.21
N ARG A 229 -17.11 8.71 -9.75
CA ARG A 229 -16.95 8.11 -11.08
C ARG A 229 -17.31 9.15 -12.16
N SER A 230 -16.38 10.07 -12.40
CA SER A 230 -16.49 11.14 -13.40
C SER A 230 -15.96 10.71 -14.77
N ALA A 231 -16.42 11.39 -15.83
CA ALA A 231 -15.89 11.19 -17.18
C ALA A 231 -14.40 11.52 -17.26
N ALA A 232 -13.63 10.77 -18.07
CA ALA A 232 -12.18 10.93 -18.19
C ALA A 232 -11.76 12.37 -18.56
N GLY A 233 -12.52 13.06 -19.40
CA GLY A 233 -12.27 14.46 -19.75
C GLY A 233 -12.34 15.41 -18.56
N LEU A 234 -13.29 15.19 -17.64
CA LEU A 234 -13.44 16.00 -16.42
C LEU A 234 -12.28 15.75 -15.44
N ARG A 235 -11.77 14.51 -15.38
CA ARG A 235 -10.59 14.19 -14.58
C ARG A 235 -9.33 14.86 -15.10
N VAL A 236 -9.13 14.86 -16.41
CA VAL A 236 -8.02 15.59 -17.05
C VAL A 236 -8.14 17.09 -16.78
N LEU A 237 -9.35 17.67 -16.85
CA LEU A 237 -9.57 19.07 -16.48
C LEU A 237 -9.17 19.35 -15.03
N ALA A 238 -9.55 18.46 -14.09
CA ALA A 238 -9.21 18.60 -12.69
C ALA A 238 -7.69 18.54 -12.44
N VAL A 239 -6.98 17.62 -13.09
CA VAL A 239 -5.51 17.56 -13.03
C VAL A 239 -4.88 18.83 -13.62
N ASN A 240 -5.44 19.39 -14.70
CA ASN A 240 -4.97 20.66 -15.26
C ASN A 240 -5.23 21.86 -14.34
N ILE A 241 -6.31 21.85 -13.54
CA ILE A 241 -6.54 22.86 -12.49
C ILE A 241 -5.46 22.75 -11.41
N LEU A 242 -5.15 21.53 -10.93
CA LEU A 242 -4.06 21.32 -9.98
C LEU A 242 -2.70 21.74 -10.56
N GLY A 243 -2.44 21.46 -11.83
CA GLY A 243 -1.24 21.93 -12.54
C GLY A 243 -1.15 23.46 -12.56
N ARG A 244 -2.27 24.18 -12.76
CA ARG A 244 -2.30 25.65 -12.62
C ARG A 244 -2.03 26.11 -11.19
N PHE A 245 -2.51 25.38 -10.18
CA PHE A 245 -2.22 25.68 -8.78
C PHE A 245 -0.74 25.53 -8.43
N LEU A 246 0.02 24.67 -9.12
CA LEU A 246 1.48 24.57 -8.95
C LEU A 246 2.22 25.84 -9.39
N HIS A 247 1.68 26.62 -10.32
CA HIS A 247 2.28 27.89 -10.77
C HIS A 247 1.83 29.09 -9.93
N ASN A 248 1.06 28.86 -8.87
CA ASN A 248 0.54 29.95 -8.06
C ASN A 248 1.64 30.53 -7.15
N SER A 249 1.69 31.86 -7.02
CA SER A 249 2.63 32.54 -6.13
C SER A 249 2.50 32.07 -4.68
N ASP A 250 1.29 31.73 -4.25
CA ASP A 250 1.00 31.33 -2.89
C ASP A 250 1.50 29.91 -2.60
N ARG A 251 2.46 29.83 -1.66
CA ARG A 251 3.05 28.58 -1.16
C ARG A 251 1.99 27.58 -0.66
N ASN A 252 0.96 28.08 0.03
CA ASN A 252 -0.12 27.25 0.55
C ASN A 252 -0.93 26.56 -0.57
N ILE A 253 -1.13 27.25 -1.70
CA ILE A 253 -1.88 26.71 -2.84
C ILE A 253 -1.03 25.62 -3.53
N ARG A 254 0.26 25.86 -3.73
CA ARG A 254 1.21 24.86 -4.23
C ARG A 254 1.26 23.61 -3.35
N TYR A 255 1.30 23.80 -2.02
CA TYR A 255 1.32 22.68 -1.06
C TYR A 255 0.08 21.79 -1.19
N VAL A 256 -1.09 22.42 -1.26
CA VAL A 256 -2.38 21.74 -1.40
C VAL A 256 -2.46 21.01 -2.76
N ALA A 257 -1.92 21.61 -3.82
CA ALA A 257 -1.85 20.99 -5.14
C ALA A 257 -0.93 19.76 -5.15
N LEU A 258 0.30 19.85 -4.63
CA LEU A 258 1.25 18.74 -4.53
C LEU A 258 0.66 17.57 -3.72
N THR A 259 0.10 17.86 -2.55
CA THR A 259 -0.53 16.85 -1.68
C THR A 259 -1.69 16.14 -2.40
N SER A 260 -2.44 16.88 -3.22
CA SER A 260 -3.58 16.30 -3.94
C SER A 260 -3.14 15.51 -5.16
N LEU A 261 -2.16 15.99 -5.91
CA LEU A 261 -1.55 15.26 -7.03
C LEU A 261 -0.93 13.93 -6.55
N LEU A 262 -0.28 13.91 -5.38
CA LEU A 262 0.29 12.69 -4.80
C LEU A 262 -0.77 11.59 -4.58
N ARG A 263 -1.96 11.95 -4.07
CA ARG A 263 -3.07 11.00 -3.94
C ARG A 263 -3.58 10.49 -5.29
N LEU A 264 -3.45 11.28 -6.35
CA LEU A 264 -3.94 10.96 -7.70
C LEU A 264 -2.98 10.09 -8.52
N VAL A 265 -1.70 10.03 -8.16
CA VAL A 265 -0.72 9.21 -8.91
C VAL A 265 -1.14 7.74 -8.94
N GLN A 266 -1.78 7.24 -7.89
CA GLN A 266 -2.25 5.85 -7.80
C GLN A 266 -3.39 5.53 -8.77
N SER A 267 -4.24 6.50 -9.11
CA SER A 267 -5.40 6.30 -9.99
C SER A 267 -5.14 6.71 -11.44
N ASP A 268 -4.54 7.89 -11.66
CA ASP A 268 -4.42 8.53 -12.98
C ASP A 268 -2.98 9.00 -13.26
N HIS A 269 -2.04 8.05 -13.35
CA HIS A 269 -0.62 8.34 -13.51
C HIS A 269 -0.31 9.22 -14.74
N SER A 270 -0.88 8.90 -15.91
CA SER A 270 -0.60 9.56 -17.19
C SER A 270 -0.97 11.05 -17.23
N ALA A 271 -2.05 11.43 -16.54
CA ALA A 271 -2.49 12.82 -16.48
C ALA A 271 -1.54 13.67 -15.63
N VAL A 272 -1.09 13.13 -14.49
CA VAL A 272 -0.15 13.83 -13.59
C VAL A 272 1.23 13.96 -14.24
N GLN A 273 1.65 13.00 -15.08
CA GLN A 273 2.95 13.08 -15.77
C GLN A 273 3.15 14.35 -16.60
N ARG A 274 2.09 14.99 -17.09
CA ARG A 274 2.17 16.20 -17.93
C ARG A 274 2.69 17.42 -17.15
N HIS A 275 2.43 17.48 -15.85
CA HIS A 275 2.86 18.56 -14.95
C HIS A 275 4.17 18.23 -14.24
N ARG A 276 4.91 17.24 -14.73
CA ARG A 276 6.16 16.80 -14.12
C ARG A 276 7.27 17.85 -14.13
N PRO A 277 7.51 18.61 -15.22
CA PRO A 277 8.56 19.63 -15.21
C PRO A 277 8.36 20.63 -14.07
N THR A 278 7.12 21.04 -13.84
CA THR A 278 6.78 22.03 -12.80
C THR A 278 6.84 21.43 -11.40
N VAL A 279 6.55 20.13 -11.23
CA VAL A 279 6.79 19.41 -9.97
C VAL A 279 8.29 19.33 -9.65
N VAL A 280 9.14 19.11 -10.66
CA VAL A 280 10.60 19.08 -10.48
C VAL A 280 11.13 20.48 -10.13
N GLU A 281 10.62 21.53 -10.77
CA GLU A 281 10.93 22.92 -10.38
C GLU A 281 10.58 23.19 -8.90
N CYS A 282 9.48 22.62 -8.39
CA CYS A 282 9.10 22.73 -6.98
C CYS A 282 10.09 22.08 -6.00
N LEU A 283 11.00 21.20 -6.45
CA LEU A 283 12.05 20.62 -5.59
C LEU A 283 13.05 21.68 -5.13
N GLN A 284 13.33 22.67 -5.98
CA GLN A 284 14.31 23.73 -5.72
C GLN A 284 13.75 24.87 -4.85
N GLU A 285 12.54 24.72 -4.32
CA GLU A 285 11.93 25.74 -3.47
C GLU A 285 12.61 25.86 -2.10
N THR A 286 12.64 27.09 -1.57
CA THR A 286 13.27 27.41 -0.27
C THR A 286 12.53 26.83 0.93
N ASP A 287 11.26 26.43 0.78
CA ASP A 287 10.46 25.87 1.87
C ASP A 287 10.61 24.35 1.95
N ALA A 288 11.09 23.87 3.10
CA ALA A 288 11.31 22.45 3.35
C ALA A 288 10.02 21.60 3.28
N SER A 289 8.86 22.19 3.58
CA SER A 289 7.59 21.47 3.54
C SER A 289 7.11 21.21 2.11
N LEU A 290 7.29 22.19 1.23
CA LEU A 290 7.00 22.09 -0.19
C LEU A 290 7.99 21.15 -0.88
N SER A 291 9.29 21.29 -0.64
CA SER A 291 10.30 20.42 -1.24
C SER A 291 10.12 18.96 -0.81
N ARG A 292 9.74 18.68 0.45
CA ARG A 292 9.38 17.32 0.90
C ARG A 292 8.22 16.72 0.08
N ARG A 293 7.13 17.46 -0.11
CA ARG A 293 5.98 16.97 -0.89
C ARG A 293 6.30 16.84 -2.37
N ALA A 294 7.09 17.75 -2.92
CA ALA A 294 7.57 17.66 -4.29
C ALA A 294 8.47 16.45 -4.49
N LEU A 295 9.32 16.09 -3.51
CA LEU A 295 10.18 14.90 -3.53
C LEU A 295 9.35 13.62 -3.51
N GLU A 296 8.41 13.49 -2.58
CA GLU A 296 7.48 12.35 -2.51
C GLU A 296 6.73 12.16 -3.85
N LEU A 297 6.24 13.26 -4.44
CA LEU A 297 5.54 13.23 -5.72
C LEU A 297 6.47 12.87 -6.88
N SER A 298 7.67 13.45 -6.93
CA SER A 298 8.67 13.17 -7.99
C SER A 298 9.08 11.71 -8.00
N LEU A 299 9.33 11.13 -6.83
CA LEU A 299 9.63 9.69 -6.66
C LEU A 299 8.46 8.81 -7.08
N ALA A 300 7.22 9.16 -6.69
CA ALA A 300 6.02 8.42 -7.09
C ALA A 300 5.75 8.50 -8.62
N LEU A 301 6.25 9.53 -9.28
CA LEU A 301 6.07 9.74 -10.71
C LEU A 301 7.10 8.98 -11.57
N VAL A 302 8.15 8.40 -11.00
CA VAL A 302 9.18 7.63 -11.73
C VAL A 302 8.55 6.41 -12.41
N ASN A 303 8.93 6.17 -13.67
CA ASN A 303 8.56 4.99 -14.45
C ASN A 303 9.72 4.54 -15.35
N GLY A 304 9.60 3.36 -15.97
CA GLY A 304 10.66 2.81 -16.83
C GLY A 304 11.02 3.68 -18.06
N SER A 305 10.11 4.53 -18.55
CA SER A 305 10.37 5.43 -19.69
C SER A 305 11.10 6.73 -19.31
N ASN A 306 10.90 7.23 -18.09
CA ASN A 306 11.38 8.53 -17.64
C ASN A 306 12.50 8.44 -16.59
N VAL A 307 12.82 7.23 -16.13
CA VAL A 307 13.79 6.98 -15.06
C VAL A 307 15.11 7.71 -15.30
N ARG A 308 15.67 7.69 -16.51
CA ARG A 308 16.97 8.35 -16.80
C ARG A 308 16.94 9.85 -16.56
N ALA A 309 15.92 10.54 -17.10
CA ALA A 309 15.80 11.99 -16.96
C ALA A 309 15.44 12.39 -15.52
N MET A 310 14.49 11.68 -14.90
CA MET A 310 14.09 11.97 -13.51
C MET A 310 15.23 11.72 -12.52
N MET A 311 16.03 10.69 -12.76
CA MET A 311 17.16 10.36 -11.90
C MET A 311 18.25 11.44 -11.95
N GLN A 312 18.49 12.05 -13.12
CA GLN A 312 19.43 13.17 -13.22
C GLN A 312 18.99 14.37 -12.37
N GLU A 313 17.70 14.73 -12.43
CA GLU A 313 17.15 15.83 -11.63
C GLU A 313 17.18 15.53 -10.13
N LEU A 314 16.85 14.29 -9.73
CA LEU A 314 16.90 13.86 -8.33
C LEU A 314 18.34 13.79 -7.78
N GLN A 315 19.32 13.41 -8.59
CA GLN A 315 20.74 13.44 -8.23
C GLN A 315 21.23 14.88 -8.05
N ALA A 316 20.89 15.78 -8.98
CA ALA A 316 21.21 17.20 -8.86
C ALA A 316 20.56 17.82 -7.59
N PHE A 317 19.34 17.41 -7.26
CA PHE A 317 18.70 17.81 -6.01
C PHE A 317 19.43 17.24 -4.79
N LEU A 318 19.92 16.00 -4.82
CA LEU A 318 20.63 15.37 -3.71
C LEU A 318 21.88 16.17 -3.28
N GLU A 319 22.62 16.75 -4.23
CA GLU A 319 23.80 17.59 -3.98
C GLU A 319 23.47 18.86 -3.21
N SER A 320 22.31 19.47 -3.49
CA SER A 320 21.84 20.72 -2.85
C SER A 320 20.83 20.49 -1.72
N CYS A 321 20.50 19.23 -1.41
CA CYS A 321 19.41 18.85 -0.53
C CYS A 321 19.67 19.25 0.94
N PRO A 322 18.68 19.78 1.68
CA PRO A 322 18.79 19.96 3.13
C PRO A 322 18.99 18.61 3.85
N PRO A 323 19.72 18.57 4.98
CA PRO A 323 20.08 17.33 5.66
C PRO A 323 18.86 16.50 6.08
N ASP A 324 17.77 17.16 6.47
CA ASP A 324 16.51 16.52 6.90
C ASP A 324 15.83 15.68 5.81
N LEU A 325 16.07 15.97 4.52
CA LEU A 325 15.47 15.27 3.39
C LEU A 325 16.47 14.38 2.65
N ARG A 326 17.77 14.48 2.97
CA ARG A 326 18.83 13.78 2.25
C ARG A 326 18.69 12.27 2.35
N ALA A 327 18.32 11.76 3.52
CA ALA A 327 18.06 10.34 3.75
C ALA A 327 16.85 9.83 2.94
N ASP A 328 15.72 10.57 2.97
CA ASP A 328 14.51 10.24 2.23
C ASP A 328 14.76 10.25 0.72
N CYS A 329 15.52 11.24 0.24
CA CYS A 329 15.92 11.35 -1.16
C CYS A 329 16.80 10.15 -1.57
N ALA A 330 17.90 9.90 -0.84
CA ALA A 330 18.79 8.78 -1.13
C ALA A 330 18.05 7.43 -1.13
N SER A 331 17.21 7.16 -0.13
CA SER A 331 16.40 5.93 -0.08
C SER A 331 15.40 5.87 -1.25
N GLY A 332 14.73 6.97 -1.58
CA GLY A 332 13.80 7.02 -2.70
C GLY A 332 14.47 6.73 -4.04
N ILE A 333 15.66 7.27 -4.24
CA ILE A 333 16.49 7.05 -5.42
C ILE A 333 16.88 5.57 -5.55
N LEU A 334 17.37 4.95 -4.47
CA LEU A 334 17.76 3.54 -4.46
C LEU A 334 16.57 2.64 -4.80
N LEU A 335 15.42 2.86 -4.17
CA LEU A 335 14.19 2.09 -4.44
C LEU A 335 13.69 2.27 -5.89
N ALA A 336 13.84 3.47 -6.46
CA ALA A 336 13.49 3.73 -7.85
C ALA A 336 14.43 3.03 -8.83
N ALA A 337 15.73 3.01 -8.53
CA ALA A 337 16.74 2.31 -9.31
C ALA A 337 16.52 0.79 -9.28
N GLU A 338 16.23 0.21 -8.10
CA GLU A 338 15.93 -1.22 -7.94
C GLU A 338 14.74 -1.68 -8.81
N ARG A 339 13.72 -0.83 -8.95
CA ARG A 339 12.49 -1.17 -9.67
C ARG A 339 12.54 -0.89 -11.17
N PHE A 340 13.21 0.19 -11.58
CA PHE A 340 13.11 0.74 -12.93
C PHE A 340 14.44 0.85 -13.67
N ALA A 341 15.55 0.29 -13.15
CA ALA A 341 16.84 0.33 -13.82
C ALA A 341 16.78 -0.28 -15.24
N PRO A 342 17.24 0.44 -16.28
CA PRO A 342 17.26 -0.06 -17.65
C PRO A 342 18.41 -1.04 -17.91
N THR A 343 19.55 -0.87 -17.26
CA THR A 343 20.72 -1.75 -17.37
C THR A 343 21.39 -1.92 -16.01
N LYS A 344 22.06 -3.07 -15.78
CA LYS A 344 22.81 -3.33 -14.55
C LYS A 344 23.94 -2.32 -14.33
N ARG A 345 24.62 -1.89 -15.41
CA ARG A 345 25.66 -0.86 -15.35
C ARG A 345 25.12 0.48 -14.84
N TRP A 346 24.02 0.96 -15.43
CA TRP A 346 23.38 2.20 -14.98
C TRP A 346 22.90 2.10 -13.53
N HIS A 347 22.43 0.92 -13.12
CA HIS A 347 22.02 0.67 -11.74
C HIS A 347 23.21 0.82 -10.77
N ILE A 348 24.35 0.17 -11.07
CA ILE A 348 25.57 0.28 -10.27
C ILE A 348 26.06 1.74 -10.20
N ASP A 349 26.07 2.44 -11.34
CA ASP A 349 26.51 3.85 -11.40
C ASP A 349 25.64 4.78 -10.55
N THR A 350 24.33 4.53 -10.56
CA THR A 350 23.36 5.31 -9.79
C THR A 350 23.56 5.10 -8.29
N ILE A 351 23.71 3.85 -7.83
CA ILE A 351 23.95 3.55 -6.42
C ILE A 351 25.31 4.12 -5.99
N LEU A 352 26.35 3.95 -6.80
CA LEU A 352 27.69 4.48 -6.52
C LEU A 352 27.65 6.00 -6.32
N HIS A 353 27.00 6.73 -7.22
CA HIS A 353 26.85 8.18 -7.10
C HIS A 353 26.12 8.59 -5.80
N VAL A 354 25.06 7.88 -5.43
CA VAL A 354 24.34 8.13 -4.15
C VAL A 354 25.24 7.88 -2.94
N LEU A 355 26.05 6.82 -2.96
CA LEU A 355 27.00 6.50 -1.89
C LEU A 355 28.10 7.56 -1.75
N THR A 356 28.60 8.10 -2.88
CA THR A 356 29.59 9.19 -2.87
C THR A 356 29.00 10.50 -2.34
N THR A 357 27.78 10.87 -2.75
CA THR A 357 27.17 12.17 -2.40
C THR A 357 26.53 12.18 -1.00
N ALA A 358 25.84 11.10 -0.61
CA ALA A 358 25.00 11.07 0.58
C ALA A 358 25.41 10.03 1.64
N GLY A 359 26.51 9.29 1.44
CA GLY A 359 26.88 8.06 2.14
C GLY A 359 26.46 7.92 3.62
N THR A 360 26.76 8.89 4.47
CA THR A 360 26.36 8.90 5.91
C THR A 360 24.86 8.81 6.19
N HIS A 361 24.00 9.23 5.25
CA HIS A 361 22.55 9.28 5.38
C HIS A 361 21.85 8.15 4.58
N VAL A 362 22.63 7.24 4.00
CA VAL A 362 22.10 6.11 3.23
C VAL A 362 21.66 4.99 4.18
N ARG A 363 20.62 4.26 3.77
CA ARG A 363 20.09 3.06 4.46
C ARG A 363 21.12 1.93 4.52
N ASP A 364 21.15 1.19 5.63
CA ASP A 364 22.18 0.17 5.92
C ASP A 364 22.17 -1.02 4.94
N ASP A 365 21.00 -1.36 4.37
CA ASP A 365 20.82 -2.39 3.36
C ASP A 365 21.38 -2.02 1.97
N ALA A 366 21.70 -0.75 1.71
CA ALA A 366 22.28 -0.33 0.43
C ALA A 366 23.62 -1.03 0.16
N VAL A 367 24.42 -1.29 1.20
CA VAL A 367 25.70 -2.01 1.09
C VAL A 367 25.47 -3.43 0.60
N ALA A 368 24.54 -4.16 1.23
CA ALA A 368 24.21 -5.52 0.86
C ALA A 368 23.60 -5.60 -0.56
N ASN A 369 22.68 -4.69 -0.89
CA ASN A 369 22.03 -4.65 -2.20
C ASN A 369 23.04 -4.38 -3.32
N LEU A 370 23.97 -3.45 -3.13
CA LEU A 370 25.01 -3.17 -4.13
C LEU A 370 26.00 -4.33 -4.26
N THR A 371 26.44 -4.92 -3.14
CA THR A 371 27.31 -6.10 -3.13
C THR A 371 26.67 -7.27 -3.89
N GLN A 372 25.37 -7.53 -3.67
CA GLN A 372 24.63 -8.57 -4.38
C GLN A 372 24.49 -8.24 -5.88
N LEU A 373 24.17 -6.98 -6.21
CA LEU A 373 24.04 -6.53 -7.60
C LEU A 373 25.35 -6.70 -8.38
N ILE A 374 26.49 -6.35 -7.75
CA ILE A 374 27.81 -6.52 -8.34
C ILE A 374 28.12 -8.01 -8.50
N GLY A 375 27.91 -8.85 -7.47
CA GLY A 375 28.13 -10.30 -7.57
C GLY A 375 27.31 -10.96 -8.70
N GLY A 376 26.06 -10.54 -8.90
CA GLY A 376 25.20 -11.04 -9.97
C GLY A 376 25.54 -10.49 -11.37
N ALA A 377 26.59 -9.68 -11.53
CA ALA A 377 26.96 -9.01 -12.76
C ALA A 377 28.43 -9.27 -13.13
N GLN A 378 28.75 -10.53 -13.44
CA GLN A 378 30.12 -11.00 -13.73
C GLN A 378 30.85 -10.18 -14.81
N GLU A 379 30.14 -9.74 -15.85
CA GLU A 379 30.68 -8.91 -16.93
C GLU A 379 31.14 -7.52 -16.47
N LEU A 380 30.60 -7.02 -15.35
CA LEU A 380 30.84 -5.67 -14.85
C LEU A 380 31.80 -5.62 -13.66
N HIS A 381 32.33 -6.77 -13.19
CA HIS A 381 33.21 -6.79 -12.01
C HIS A 381 34.43 -5.89 -12.17
N ALA A 382 35.16 -5.98 -13.29
CA ALA A 382 36.33 -5.14 -13.54
C ALA A 382 35.99 -3.65 -13.55
N TYR A 383 34.86 -3.29 -14.17
CA TYR A 383 34.34 -1.92 -14.19
C TYR A 383 34.02 -1.41 -12.79
N SER A 384 33.24 -2.17 -12.02
CA SER A 384 32.79 -1.80 -10.67
C SER A 384 33.96 -1.61 -9.70
N VAL A 385 34.94 -2.52 -9.71
CA VAL A 385 36.10 -2.47 -8.81
C VAL A 385 36.93 -1.22 -9.08
N ARG A 386 37.15 -0.88 -10.35
CA ARG A 386 37.93 0.29 -10.74
C ARG A 386 37.24 1.61 -10.34
N ARG A 387 35.92 1.70 -10.55
CA ARG A 387 35.13 2.86 -10.14
C ARG A 387 35.10 3.02 -8.62
N LEU A 388 34.93 1.92 -7.88
CA LEU A 388 34.94 1.90 -6.42
C LEU A 388 36.33 2.22 -5.85
N TYR A 389 37.40 1.74 -6.48
CA TYR A 389 38.78 2.08 -6.11
C TYR A 389 39.04 3.58 -6.24
N ASN A 390 38.68 4.19 -7.37
CA ASN A 390 38.84 5.63 -7.57
C ASN A 390 38.01 6.43 -6.56
N ALA A 391 36.75 6.05 -6.33
CA ALA A 391 35.89 6.72 -5.35
C ALA A 391 36.44 6.62 -3.92
N LEU A 392 37.01 5.47 -3.55
CA LEU A 392 37.66 5.27 -2.25
C LEU A 392 38.98 6.06 -2.11
N ALA A 393 39.73 6.22 -3.19
CA ALA A 393 40.97 7.00 -3.21
C ALA A 393 40.70 8.50 -3.00
N GLU A 394 39.58 9.00 -3.53
CA GLU A 394 39.13 10.39 -3.36
C GLU A 394 38.62 10.68 -1.94
N ASP A 395 37.69 9.87 -1.42
CA ASP A 395 37.09 10.09 -0.10
C ASP A 395 36.87 8.79 0.70
N ILE A 396 37.35 8.80 1.94
CA ILE A 396 37.24 7.70 2.93
C ILE A 396 36.21 8.04 4.02
N SER A 397 35.64 9.26 4.01
CA SER A 397 34.71 9.71 5.02
C SER A 397 33.39 8.92 5.00
N GLN A 398 32.91 8.55 3.81
CA GLN A 398 31.63 7.88 3.59
C GLN A 398 31.71 6.38 3.90
N GLN A 399 31.28 5.97 5.10
CA GLN A 399 31.44 4.59 5.58
C GLN A 399 30.80 3.51 4.69
N PRO A 400 29.55 3.65 4.20
CA PRO A 400 28.94 2.62 3.34
C PRO A 400 29.67 2.45 2.00
N LEU A 401 30.21 3.53 1.43
CA LEU A 401 31.04 3.47 0.22
C LEU A 401 32.31 2.66 0.47
N VAL A 402 33.00 2.93 1.59
CA VAL A 402 34.24 2.24 1.96
C VAL A 402 34.00 0.74 2.18
N GLN A 403 32.86 0.36 2.78
CA GLN A 403 32.50 -1.04 3.00
C GLN A 403 32.33 -1.80 1.68
N VAL A 404 31.55 -1.25 0.74
CA VAL A 404 31.36 -1.86 -0.58
C VAL A 404 32.66 -1.90 -1.37
N ALA A 405 33.44 -0.81 -1.34
CA ALA A 405 34.71 -0.72 -2.04
C ALA A 405 35.73 -1.75 -1.49
N ALA A 406 35.88 -1.85 -0.16
CA ALA A 406 36.75 -2.83 0.46
C ALA A 406 36.34 -4.26 0.12
N TRP A 407 35.05 -4.58 0.16
CA TRP A 407 34.55 -5.89 -0.26
C TRP A 407 34.88 -6.18 -1.73
N CYS A 408 34.59 -5.24 -2.65
CA CYS A 408 34.85 -5.42 -4.09
C CYS A 408 36.35 -5.59 -4.39
N ILE A 409 37.21 -4.79 -3.76
CA ILE A 409 38.67 -4.90 -3.92
C ILE A 409 39.16 -6.26 -3.40
N GLY A 410 38.60 -6.76 -2.31
CA GLY A 410 38.95 -8.08 -1.76
C GLY A 410 38.57 -9.25 -2.68
N GLU A 411 37.38 -9.23 -3.27
CA GLU A 411 36.87 -10.32 -4.12
C GLU A 411 37.48 -10.32 -5.53
N TYR A 412 37.64 -9.14 -6.12
CA TYR A 412 37.93 -8.93 -7.54
C TYR A 412 39.18 -8.08 -7.77
N GLY A 413 40.09 -8.01 -6.79
CA GLY A 413 41.35 -7.28 -6.91
C GLY A 413 42.30 -7.83 -7.97
N ASP A 414 42.12 -9.09 -8.39
CA ASP A 414 42.78 -9.71 -9.55
C ASP A 414 42.49 -8.93 -10.84
N LEU A 415 41.21 -8.60 -11.07
CA LEU A 415 40.74 -7.91 -12.27
C LEU A 415 41.17 -6.44 -12.35
N LEU A 416 41.55 -5.83 -11.22
CA LEU A 416 42.04 -4.44 -11.19
C LEU A 416 43.41 -4.30 -11.88
N LEU A 417 44.24 -5.34 -11.82
CA LEU A 417 45.60 -5.38 -12.36
C LEU A 417 45.65 -5.75 -13.84
N GLU A 418 44.62 -6.41 -14.37
CA GLU A 418 44.61 -6.98 -15.72
C GLU A 418 44.40 -5.95 -16.85
N GLY A 419 44.20 -4.66 -16.53
CA GLY A 419 44.44 -3.50 -17.41
C GLY A 419 43.64 -3.37 -18.72
N ASN A 420 42.83 -4.36 -19.11
CA ASN A 420 42.25 -4.45 -20.45
C ASN A 420 40.73 -4.31 -20.46
N PHE A 421 40.16 -3.13 -20.20
CA PHE A 421 38.73 -2.91 -20.42
C PHE A 421 38.39 -1.50 -20.92
N GLU A 422 37.46 -1.46 -21.86
CA GLU A 422 37.04 -0.27 -22.62
C GLU A 422 36.42 0.80 -21.68
N GLU A 423 36.78 2.07 -21.92
CA GLU A 423 36.08 3.31 -21.52
C GLU A 423 36.55 4.10 -20.28
N ILE A 424 37.52 3.68 -19.47
CA ILE A 424 38.13 4.55 -18.43
C ILE A 424 39.64 4.58 -18.62
N GLU A 425 40.25 5.77 -18.56
CA GLU A 425 41.70 5.97 -18.70
C GLU A 425 42.48 4.87 -17.96
N PRO A 426 43.50 4.27 -18.59
CA PRO A 426 44.28 3.19 -17.98
C PRO A 426 45.17 3.74 -16.85
N LEU A 427 44.61 4.00 -15.67
CA LEU A 427 45.31 3.81 -14.40
C LEU A 427 45.93 2.41 -14.39
N GLN A 428 47.26 2.37 -14.46
CA GLN A 428 48.07 1.28 -13.96
C GLN A 428 48.05 1.44 -12.44
N VAL A 429 47.29 0.58 -11.77
CA VAL A 429 47.26 0.56 -10.30
C VAL A 429 48.28 -0.47 -9.86
N ASP A 430 49.29 -0.04 -9.13
CA ASP A 430 50.28 -0.95 -8.56
C ASP A 430 49.67 -1.71 -7.37
N GLU A 431 50.07 -2.98 -7.18
CA GLU A 431 49.62 -3.81 -6.05
C GLU A 431 49.88 -3.11 -4.69
N GLU A 432 50.97 -2.33 -4.61
CA GLU A 432 51.35 -1.61 -3.41
C GLU A 432 50.42 -0.45 -3.05
N GLU A 433 49.85 0.23 -4.05
CA GLU A 433 48.92 1.33 -3.84
C GLU A 433 47.59 0.83 -3.29
N VAL A 434 47.11 -0.31 -3.79
CA VAL A 434 45.90 -0.97 -3.27
C VAL A 434 46.05 -1.33 -1.79
N LEU A 435 47.20 -1.91 -1.43
CA LEU A 435 47.50 -2.25 -0.04
C LEU A 435 47.62 -1.00 0.83
N ALA A 436 48.31 0.04 0.35
CA ALA A 436 48.44 1.31 1.07
C ALA A 436 47.08 1.99 1.31
N LEU A 437 46.16 1.91 0.34
CA LEU A 437 44.80 2.45 0.48
C LEU A 437 44.00 1.72 1.56
N LEU A 438 44.03 0.38 1.59
CA LEU A 438 43.36 -0.40 2.63
C LEU A 438 44.00 -0.20 4.01
N GLU A 439 45.32 -0.07 4.10
CA GLU A 439 46.02 0.29 5.33
C GLU A 439 45.59 1.68 5.83
N LYS A 440 45.45 2.67 4.93
CA LYS A 440 44.94 4.00 5.23
C LYS A 440 43.51 3.94 5.80
N VAL A 441 42.64 3.11 5.23
CA VAL A 441 41.28 2.88 5.75
C VAL A 441 41.32 2.30 7.17
N LEU A 442 42.19 1.31 7.41
CA LEU A 442 42.33 0.66 8.72
C LEU A 442 42.82 1.64 9.81
N GLN A 443 43.85 2.44 9.49
CA GLN A 443 44.47 3.39 10.41
C GLN A 443 43.63 4.66 10.62
N SER A 444 42.71 4.98 9.71
CA SER A 444 41.86 6.16 9.81
C SER A 444 40.97 6.12 11.05
N HIS A 445 40.93 7.22 11.79
CA HIS A 445 40.04 7.41 12.94
C HIS A 445 38.56 7.53 12.55
N MET A 446 38.26 7.84 11.29
CA MET A 446 36.88 7.97 10.78
C MET A 446 36.24 6.62 10.49
N SER A 447 37.04 5.55 10.38
CA SER A 447 36.55 4.21 10.06
C SER A 447 35.85 3.57 11.25
N LEU A 448 34.61 3.13 11.04
CA LEU A 448 33.85 2.33 12.00
C LEU A 448 34.50 0.93 12.16
N PRO A 449 34.34 0.25 13.32
CA PRO A 449 34.85 -1.10 13.53
C PRO A 449 34.41 -2.10 12.45
N ALA A 450 33.14 -2.04 12.04
CA ALA A 450 32.61 -2.84 10.94
C ALA A 450 33.38 -2.60 9.62
N THR A 451 33.60 -1.32 9.25
CA THR A 451 34.38 -0.94 8.05
C THR A 451 35.82 -1.46 8.11
N ARG A 452 36.46 -1.40 9.30
CA ARG A 452 37.77 -2.02 9.50
C ARG A 452 37.73 -3.54 9.33
N GLY A 453 36.63 -4.19 9.72
CA GLY A 453 36.41 -5.62 9.51
C GLY A 453 36.35 -6.01 8.03
N TYR A 454 35.65 -5.20 7.21
CA TYR A 454 35.65 -5.33 5.75
C TYR A 454 37.05 -5.16 5.17
N ALA A 455 37.79 -4.12 5.58
CA ALA A 455 39.14 -3.87 5.09
C ALA A 455 40.14 -4.98 5.49
N LEU A 456 40.07 -5.50 6.72
CA LEU A 456 40.91 -6.59 7.19
C LEU A 456 40.64 -7.90 6.43
N THR A 457 39.36 -8.18 6.16
CA THR A 457 38.95 -9.34 5.35
C THR A 457 39.36 -9.18 3.89
N ALA A 458 39.27 -7.96 3.33
CA ALA A 458 39.73 -7.65 2.00
C ALA A 458 41.24 -7.87 1.84
N LEU A 459 42.05 -7.37 2.77
CA LEU A 459 43.49 -7.65 2.82
C LEU A 459 43.79 -9.14 2.87
N MET A 460 43.02 -9.89 3.66
CA MET A 460 43.18 -11.33 3.74
C MET A 460 42.87 -12.01 2.41
N LYS A 461 41.80 -11.63 1.71
CA LYS A 461 41.48 -12.16 0.38
C LYS A 461 42.55 -11.80 -0.66
N LEU A 462 43.00 -10.55 -0.68
CA LEU A 462 44.07 -10.07 -1.57
C LEU A 462 45.35 -10.89 -1.44
N SER A 463 45.65 -11.42 -0.26
CA SER A 463 46.83 -12.26 -0.05
C SER A 463 46.86 -13.53 -0.92
N THR A 464 45.71 -13.98 -1.43
CA THR A 464 45.58 -15.12 -2.35
C THR A 464 45.42 -14.71 -3.81
N ARG A 465 45.03 -13.46 -4.07
CA ARG A 465 44.72 -12.95 -5.41
C ARG A 465 45.90 -12.22 -6.04
N LEU A 466 46.64 -11.47 -5.24
CA LEU A 466 47.86 -10.77 -5.65
C LEU A 466 49.02 -11.76 -5.72
N ARG A 467 49.90 -11.58 -6.70
CA ARG A 467 51.10 -12.42 -6.86
C ARG A 467 52.30 -11.88 -6.08
N GLY A 468 52.14 -10.74 -5.40
CA GLY A 468 53.18 -10.07 -4.60
C GLY A 468 53.48 -10.68 -3.23
N ASP A 469 54.42 -10.03 -2.52
CA ASP A 469 54.91 -10.45 -1.21
C ASP A 469 53.87 -10.24 -0.10
N ASN A 470 53.33 -11.36 0.40
CA ASN A 470 52.33 -11.39 1.48
C ASN A 470 52.85 -10.93 2.86
N ASN A 471 54.14 -10.62 2.98
CA ASN A 471 54.76 -10.23 4.24
C ASN A 471 54.18 -8.93 4.82
N ARG A 472 53.82 -7.97 3.95
CA ARG A 472 53.17 -6.70 4.38
C ARG A 472 51.79 -6.96 5.00
N ILE A 473 50.95 -7.72 4.29
CA ILE A 473 49.61 -8.09 4.76
C ILE A 473 49.70 -8.82 6.12
N ARG A 474 50.65 -9.75 6.24
CA ARG A 474 50.89 -10.48 7.50
C ARG A 474 51.25 -9.57 8.66
N GLN A 475 52.11 -8.57 8.45
CA GLN A 475 52.48 -7.59 9.48
C GLN A 475 51.26 -6.79 9.93
N VAL A 476 50.46 -6.29 9.00
CA VAL A 476 49.23 -5.54 9.30
C VAL A 476 48.27 -6.39 10.12
N VAL A 477 47.98 -7.62 9.68
CA VAL A 477 47.10 -8.56 10.42
C VAL A 477 47.63 -8.83 11.82
N SER A 478 48.93 -9.05 12.00
CA SER A 478 49.53 -9.31 13.31
C SER A 478 49.38 -8.14 14.29
N ILE A 479 49.36 -6.89 13.81
CA ILE A 479 49.15 -5.71 14.67
C ILE A 479 47.72 -5.73 15.26
N TYR A 480 46.73 -6.07 14.42
CA TYR A 480 45.32 -6.12 14.83
C TYR A 480 44.98 -7.28 15.78
N GLY A 481 45.87 -8.26 15.96
CA GLY A 481 45.69 -9.34 16.97
C GLY A 481 45.68 -8.84 18.43
N SER A 482 46.12 -7.60 18.66
CA SER A 482 46.08 -6.93 19.97
C SER A 482 45.05 -5.80 20.05
N CYS A 483 44.12 -5.73 19.10
CA CYS A 483 43.08 -4.71 19.08
C CYS A 483 42.13 -4.85 20.28
N LEU A 484 41.56 -3.73 20.74
CA LEU A 484 40.56 -3.71 21.81
C LEU A 484 39.18 -4.21 21.37
N ASP A 485 38.88 -4.13 20.07
CA ASP A 485 37.62 -4.59 19.52
C ASP A 485 37.62 -6.10 19.31
N MET A 486 36.65 -6.79 19.91
CA MET A 486 36.63 -8.26 19.96
C MET A 486 36.52 -8.89 18.57
N GLU A 487 35.71 -8.31 17.69
CA GLU A 487 35.49 -8.83 16.33
C GLU A 487 36.76 -8.71 15.47
N LEU A 488 37.42 -7.54 15.50
CA LEU A 488 38.68 -7.31 14.79
C LEU A 488 39.81 -8.17 15.36
N GLN A 489 39.90 -8.28 16.69
CA GLN A 489 40.90 -9.11 17.34
C GLN A 489 40.72 -10.58 16.95
N GLN A 490 39.50 -11.11 17.02
CA GLN A 490 39.20 -12.49 16.64
C GLN A 490 39.62 -12.77 15.20
N ARG A 491 39.18 -11.95 14.24
CA ARG A 491 39.55 -12.09 12.83
C ARG A 491 41.06 -12.07 12.64
N ALA A 492 41.76 -11.12 13.26
CA ALA A 492 43.21 -10.98 13.12
C ALA A 492 43.98 -12.20 13.65
N VAL A 493 43.57 -12.78 14.78
CA VAL A 493 44.21 -13.96 15.36
C VAL A 493 43.94 -15.22 14.52
N GLU A 494 42.72 -15.38 14.01
CA GLU A 494 42.37 -16.47 13.09
C GLU A 494 43.16 -16.37 11.79
N TYR A 495 43.26 -15.17 11.22
CA TYR A 495 44.03 -14.88 10.02
C TYR A 495 45.54 -15.10 10.22
N ASP A 496 46.14 -14.66 11.33
CA ASP A 496 47.56 -14.94 11.63
C ASP A 496 47.82 -16.45 11.81
N THR A 497 46.87 -17.18 12.40
CA THR A 497 46.96 -18.64 12.51
C THR A 497 46.94 -19.31 11.14
N LEU A 498 46.09 -18.83 10.22
CA LEU A 498 46.04 -19.30 8.83
C LEU A 498 47.39 -19.08 8.12
N PHE A 499 48.00 -17.89 8.27
CA PHE A 499 49.32 -17.59 7.71
C PHE A 499 50.46 -18.45 8.29
N ARG A 500 50.40 -18.81 9.59
CA ARG A 500 51.49 -19.55 10.27
C ARG A 500 51.42 -21.05 10.07
N LYS A 501 50.25 -21.65 10.26
CA LYS A 501 50.09 -23.12 10.33
C LYS A 501 49.47 -23.73 9.07
N TYR A 502 48.61 -22.98 8.39
CA TYR A 502 47.68 -23.53 7.39
C TYR A 502 47.73 -22.77 6.07
N ASP A 503 48.89 -22.26 5.68
CA ASP A 503 49.05 -21.44 4.46
C ASP A 503 48.61 -22.19 3.19
N HIS A 504 48.81 -23.51 3.15
CA HIS A 504 48.35 -24.37 2.05
C HIS A 504 46.82 -24.43 1.88
N MET A 505 46.04 -24.18 2.94
CA MET A 505 44.57 -24.17 2.87
C MET A 505 44.01 -22.77 2.56
N ARG A 506 44.84 -21.73 2.64
CA ARG A 506 44.42 -20.32 2.53
C ARG A 506 43.73 -20.02 1.20
N ALA A 507 44.25 -20.54 0.09
CA ALA A 507 43.66 -20.33 -1.24
C ALA A 507 42.25 -20.94 -1.37
N ALA A 508 42.04 -22.13 -0.82
CA ALA A 508 40.75 -22.84 -0.88
C ALA A 508 39.69 -22.19 0.02
N ILE A 509 40.07 -21.73 1.22
CA ILE A 509 39.14 -21.08 2.16
C ILE A 509 38.70 -19.70 1.65
N LEU A 510 39.60 -18.99 0.97
CA LEU A 510 39.36 -17.63 0.47
C LEU A 510 38.96 -17.62 -1.01
N GLU A 511 38.27 -18.65 -1.50
CA GLU A 511 37.66 -18.64 -2.84
C GLU A 511 36.55 -17.57 -2.96
N LYS A 512 36.16 -17.25 -4.19
CA LYS A 512 35.16 -16.20 -4.45
C LYS A 512 33.83 -16.64 -3.85
N MET A 513 33.15 -15.70 -3.18
CA MET A 513 31.89 -16.01 -2.49
C MET A 513 30.82 -16.48 -3.50
N PRO A 514 30.08 -17.57 -3.22
CA PRO A 514 28.99 -18.00 -4.07
C PRO A 514 27.88 -16.93 -4.11
N LEU A 515 27.18 -16.87 -5.24
CA LEU A 515 26.11 -15.90 -5.42
C LEU A 515 24.90 -16.28 -4.58
N VAL A 516 24.43 -15.36 -3.75
CA VAL A 516 23.15 -15.49 -3.06
C VAL A 516 22.05 -15.31 -4.11
N GLU A 517 21.35 -16.40 -4.45
CA GLU A 517 20.17 -16.32 -5.29
C GLU A 517 19.17 -15.34 -4.67
N GLN A 518 18.59 -14.45 -5.48
CA GLN A 518 17.54 -13.58 -5.01
C GLN A 518 16.37 -14.44 -4.51
N GLY A 519 16.27 -14.59 -3.19
CA GLY A 519 15.01 -14.88 -2.58
C GLY A 519 14.02 -13.84 -3.11
N GLY A 520 12.94 -14.30 -3.75
CA GLY A 520 11.69 -13.55 -3.69
C GLY A 520 11.43 -13.15 -2.22
N PRO A 521 10.66 -12.08 -1.98
CA PRO A 521 10.66 -11.35 -0.71
C PRO A 521 10.69 -12.29 0.51
N GLN A 522 11.77 -12.18 1.30
CA GLN A 522 12.09 -13.00 2.47
C GLN A 522 10.86 -13.23 3.37
N VAL A 523 10.48 -14.49 3.53
CA VAL A 523 10.07 -15.04 4.82
C VAL A 523 10.95 -16.27 5.04
N ASP A 524 11.85 -16.16 6.02
CA ASP A 524 12.53 -17.22 6.77
C ASP A 524 13.08 -18.44 6.01
N GLU A 525 14.40 -18.44 5.73
CA GLU A 525 15.18 -19.68 5.62
C GLU A 525 16.46 -19.58 6.45
N GLU A 526 16.35 -19.98 7.71
CA GLU A 526 17.41 -20.74 8.35
C GLU A 526 17.24 -22.22 7.96
N ALA A 527 18.38 -22.87 7.73
CA ALA A 527 18.58 -24.31 7.52
C ALA A 527 18.52 -24.84 6.07
N LYS A 528 19.69 -24.92 5.43
CA LYS A 528 20.44 -26.19 5.31
C LYS A 528 21.74 -26.04 4.51
N GLU A 529 22.87 -26.13 5.21
CA GLU A 529 24.04 -26.83 4.66
C GLU A 529 23.75 -28.34 4.64
N SER A 530 24.06 -28.99 3.51
CA SER A 530 24.90 -30.21 3.41
C SER A 530 24.50 -31.12 2.23
N LYS A 531 25.24 -31.00 1.10
CA LYS A 531 26.19 -32.01 0.57
C LYS A 531 26.46 -31.85 -0.93
N GLU A 532 27.75 -31.78 -1.25
CA GLU A 532 28.37 -31.81 -2.58
C GLU A 532 28.27 -33.17 -3.30
N GLY A 533 28.41 -33.13 -4.63
CA GLY A 533 28.81 -34.25 -5.48
C GLY A 533 28.47 -34.07 -6.98
N ALA A 534 29.38 -33.46 -7.75
CA ALA A 534 29.36 -33.21 -9.21
C ALA A 534 29.56 -34.51 -10.07
N PRO A 535 29.63 -34.52 -11.43
CA PRO A 535 29.52 -33.44 -12.43
C PRO A 535 28.61 -33.71 -13.67
N ALA A 536 28.42 -32.68 -14.51
CA ALA A 536 27.65 -32.64 -15.76
C ALA A 536 28.27 -33.41 -16.95
N PRO A 537 27.53 -33.59 -18.07
CA PRO A 537 27.79 -32.68 -19.20
C PRO A 537 26.58 -32.24 -20.08
N THR A 538 26.70 -31.02 -20.59
CA THR A 538 26.29 -30.46 -21.91
C THR A 538 24.84 -30.46 -22.42
N GLU A 539 24.34 -29.21 -22.51
CA GLU A 539 23.33 -28.55 -23.37
C GLU A 539 22.61 -29.31 -24.52
N SER A 540 21.28 -29.14 -24.57
CA SER A 540 20.59 -28.51 -25.71
C SER A 540 19.11 -28.24 -25.38
N GLN A 541 18.64 -27.07 -25.81
CA GLN A 541 17.37 -26.46 -25.45
C GLN A 541 16.15 -27.05 -26.20
N ALA A 542 14.99 -26.87 -25.57
CA ALA A 542 13.63 -26.90 -26.11
C ALA A 542 12.89 -28.25 -26.14
N SER A 543 12.29 -28.65 -25.01
CA SER A 543 10.93 -29.24 -24.91
C SER A 543 10.57 -29.69 -23.47
N GLN A 544 10.63 -28.78 -22.49
CA GLN A 544 10.20 -29.08 -21.12
C GLN A 544 8.70 -28.84 -20.95
N LEU A 545 7.89 -29.88 -21.18
CA LEU A 545 6.56 -30.02 -20.55
C LEU A 545 5.96 -31.45 -20.65
N LEU A 546 6.66 -32.43 -21.24
CA LEU A 546 6.08 -33.75 -21.56
C LEU A 546 6.68 -34.94 -20.81
N ASP A 547 7.64 -34.75 -19.90
CA ASP A 547 8.55 -35.85 -19.53
C ASP A 547 8.42 -36.42 -18.09
N LEU A 548 7.27 -36.26 -17.42
CA LEU A 548 7.13 -36.77 -16.03
C LEU A 548 5.88 -37.59 -15.72
N LEU A 549 5.07 -37.97 -16.71
CA LEU A 549 3.86 -38.76 -16.49
C LEU A 549 3.66 -39.94 -17.45
N ASP A 550 4.58 -40.20 -18.39
CA ASP A 550 4.37 -41.14 -19.51
C ASP A 550 5.19 -42.45 -19.43
N LEU A 551 5.66 -42.85 -18.25
CA LEU A 551 6.43 -44.08 -18.02
C LEU A 551 5.72 -45.10 -17.12
N LEU A 552 4.39 -45.09 -17.10
CA LEU A 552 3.57 -46.14 -16.48
C LEU A 552 2.42 -46.55 -17.43
N ASP A 553 2.68 -47.65 -18.13
CA ASP A 553 1.75 -48.59 -18.75
C ASP A 553 0.88 -48.14 -19.94
N GLY A 554 1.28 -48.66 -21.10
CA GLY A 554 0.38 -48.89 -22.24
C GLY A 554 -0.34 -50.24 -22.13
N ALA A 555 -1.59 -50.28 -22.61
CA ALA A 555 -2.12 -51.26 -23.56
C ALA A 555 -3.66 -51.15 -23.64
N SER A 556 -4.18 -51.10 -24.88
CA SER A 556 -5.57 -51.41 -25.33
C SER A 556 -6.72 -50.57 -24.75
N GLY A 557 -7.71 -50.05 -25.48
CA GLY A 557 -8.14 -50.14 -26.88
C GLY A 557 -9.63 -49.72 -26.95
N ASN A 558 -9.99 -48.98 -28.00
CA ASN A 558 -11.34 -48.70 -28.54
C ASN A 558 -12.32 -47.69 -27.88
N ALA A 559 -12.34 -46.49 -28.49
CA ALA A 559 -13.38 -46.00 -29.41
C ALA A 559 -14.78 -45.54 -28.92
N GLN A 560 -15.06 -44.28 -29.30
CA GLN A 560 -16.28 -43.69 -29.90
C GLN A 560 -17.10 -42.62 -29.15
N HIS A 561 -17.58 -41.69 -29.97
CA HIS A 561 -18.04 -40.31 -29.76
C HIS A 561 -19.58 -40.21 -29.44
N PRO A 562 -20.10 -39.00 -29.11
CA PRO A 562 -21.44 -38.67 -28.52
C PRO A 562 -22.50 -38.37 -29.64
N PRO A 563 -23.73 -37.74 -29.49
CA PRO A 563 -24.11 -36.64 -28.56
C PRO A 563 -25.63 -36.27 -28.27
N LEU A 564 -25.83 -35.09 -27.63
CA LEU A 564 -26.91 -34.05 -27.74
C LEU A 564 -28.18 -33.96 -26.83
N LEU A 565 -28.23 -32.83 -26.09
CA LEU A 565 -29.26 -31.77 -25.81
C LEU A 565 -30.79 -32.05 -25.82
N ASP A 566 -31.51 -31.52 -24.80
CA ASP A 566 -32.55 -30.46 -24.96
C ASP A 566 -33.18 -29.91 -23.64
N ARG A 567 -34.07 -28.91 -23.75
CA ARG A 567 -34.15 -27.61 -23.03
C ARG A 567 -35.59 -27.23 -22.58
N SER A 568 -35.80 -26.88 -21.29
CA SER A 568 -36.72 -25.82 -20.69
C SER A 568 -38.27 -25.88 -20.93
N PRO A 569 -39.17 -24.93 -20.48
CA PRO A 569 -39.35 -24.10 -19.24
C PRO A 569 -40.82 -24.03 -18.66
N GLY A 570 -41.04 -23.37 -17.49
CA GLY A 570 -41.97 -22.20 -17.39
C GLY A 570 -43.17 -22.14 -16.40
N GLY A 571 -43.10 -21.19 -15.43
CA GLY A 571 -44.18 -20.28 -14.91
C GLY A 571 -45.14 -20.77 -13.80
N ALA A 572 -45.80 -19.95 -12.94
CA ALA A 572 -45.70 -18.56 -12.45
C ALA A 572 -46.76 -18.31 -11.32
N LEU A 573 -46.48 -17.39 -10.37
CA LEU A 573 -47.39 -16.56 -9.52
C LEU A 573 -48.23 -17.18 -8.36
N VAL A 574 -48.05 -16.74 -7.10
CA VAL A 574 -48.74 -15.63 -6.37
C VAL A 574 -48.28 -15.58 -4.89
N HIS A 575 -48.16 -14.36 -4.36
CA HIS A 575 -47.75 -13.85 -3.03
C HIS A 575 -48.45 -14.39 -1.76
N LEU A 576 -47.75 -14.35 -0.59
CA LEU A 576 -48.08 -13.47 0.58
C LEU A 576 -47.15 -13.64 1.84
N LEU A 577 -46.58 -12.50 2.29
CA LEU A 577 -46.13 -12.07 3.66
C LEU A 577 -44.66 -12.23 4.16
N ASP A 578 -43.98 -11.06 4.22
CA ASP A 578 -43.16 -10.43 5.29
C ASP A 578 -41.95 -11.08 5.98
N LEU A 579 -40.73 -10.54 5.70
CA LEU A 579 -39.69 -10.07 6.66
C LEU A 579 -38.47 -9.48 5.88
N PRO A 580 -37.75 -8.44 6.38
CA PRO A 580 -36.61 -7.86 5.67
C PRO A 580 -35.35 -8.73 5.85
N CYS A 581 -34.97 -9.44 4.79
CA CYS A 581 -33.77 -10.27 4.77
C CYS A 581 -32.52 -9.43 4.45
N ALA A 582 -31.45 -9.69 5.18
CA ALA A 582 -30.08 -9.24 4.90
C ALA A 582 -29.71 -9.49 3.41
N PRO A 583 -28.76 -8.73 2.82
CA PRO A 583 -28.22 -9.08 1.51
C PRO A 583 -27.78 -10.55 1.56
N PRO A 584 -28.14 -11.38 0.56
CA PRO A 584 -27.80 -12.79 0.59
C PRO A 584 -26.28 -12.91 0.69
N SER A 585 -25.81 -13.59 1.74
CA SER A 585 -24.46 -14.14 1.74
C SER A 585 -24.30 -14.94 0.44
N PRO A 586 -23.13 -14.89 -0.23
CA PRO A 586 -22.86 -15.81 -1.33
C PRO A 586 -23.20 -17.23 -0.86
N ALA A 587 -23.88 -18.01 -1.70
CA ALA A 587 -24.28 -19.37 -1.37
C ALA A 587 -23.04 -20.13 -0.84
N PRO A 588 -23.15 -20.84 0.30
CA PRO A 588 -22.05 -21.61 0.83
C PRO A 588 -21.68 -22.69 -0.19
N ILE A 589 -20.44 -22.64 -0.66
CA ILE A 589 -19.90 -23.64 -1.59
C ILE A 589 -19.88 -24.99 -0.83
N PRO A 590 -20.49 -26.06 -1.37
CA PRO A 590 -20.56 -27.33 -0.67
C PRO A 590 -19.18 -27.97 -0.51
N ASP A 591 -18.94 -28.58 0.65
CA ASP A 591 -17.74 -29.36 0.92
C ASP A 591 -17.71 -30.59 0.01
N LEU A 592 -16.53 -30.93 -0.50
CA LEU A 592 -16.34 -32.04 -1.43
C LEU A 592 -15.44 -33.11 -0.80
N LYS A 593 -15.97 -34.32 -0.64
CA LYS A 593 -15.16 -35.50 -0.31
C LYS A 593 -14.46 -35.98 -1.57
N VAL A 594 -13.13 -35.97 -1.54
CA VAL A 594 -12.31 -36.21 -2.73
C VAL A 594 -11.58 -37.56 -2.68
N PHE A 595 -11.32 -38.06 -1.47
CA PHE A 595 -10.59 -39.32 -1.30
C PHE A 595 -11.12 -40.12 -0.12
N GLU A 596 -11.22 -41.44 -0.29
CA GLU A 596 -11.49 -42.39 0.78
C GLU A 596 -10.86 -43.75 0.45
N ARG A 597 -9.91 -44.19 1.28
CA ARG A 597 -9.30 -45.52 1.16
C ARG A 597 -8.73 -45.98 2.50
N GLU A 598 -8.90 -47.26 2.83
CA GLU A 598 -8.38 -47.88 4.07
C GLU A 598 -8.66 -47.06 5.35
N GLY A 599 -9.81 -46.39 5.41
CA GLY A 599 -10.23 -45.56 6.53
C GLY A 599 -9.69 -44.12 6.53
N VAL A 600 -8.78 -43.75 5.62
CA VAL A 600 -8.30 -42.37 5.42
C VAL A 600 -9.25 -41.63 4.49
N GLN A 601 -9.79 -40.49 4.93
CA GLN A 601 -10.70 -39.64 4.15
C GLN A 601 -10.14 -38.23 3.99
N LEU A 602 -10.30 -37.65 2.80
CA LEU A 602 -9.88 -36.28 2.49
C LEU A 602 -11.07 -35.46 1.98
N ASN A 603 -11.37 -34.39 2.72
CA ASN A 603 -12.46 -33.45 2.42
C ASN A 603 -11.90 -32.07 2.06
N LEU A 604 -12.48 -31.41 1.06
CA LEU A 604 -12.19 -30.03 0.67
C LEU A 604 -13.35 -29.13 1.10
N SER A 605 -13.05 -28.07 1.83
CA SER A 605 -13.99 -26.96 2.04
C SER A 605 -13.48 -25.69 1.36
N PHE A 606 -14.41 -24.86 0.91
CA PHE A 606 -14.12 -23.72 0.04
C PHE A 606 -14.58 -22.41 0.68
N ILE A 607 -13.67 -21.44 0.78
CA ILE A 607 -13.97 -20.12 1.34
C ILE A 607 -13.52 -19.03 0.36
N ARG A 608 -14.41 -18.09 0.06
CA ARG A 608 -14.07 -16.88 -0.70
C ARG A 608 -14.08 -15.66 0.23
N PRO A 609 -12.92 -15.02 0.47
CA PRO A 609 -12.87 -13.83 1.30
C PRO A 609 -13.67 -12.68 0.66
N PRO A 610 -14.47 -11.93 1.44
CA PRO A 610 -15.26 -10.79 0.92
C PRO A 610 -14.38 -9.63 0.43
N GLU A 611 -13.11 -9.59 0.86
CA GLU A 611 -12.14 -8.55 0.50
C GLU A 611 -11.52 -8.75 -0.89
N ASN A 612 -11.46 -9.99 -1.39
CA ASN A 612 -10.86 -10.30 -2.69
C ASN A 612 -11.60 -11.45 -3.41
N PRO A 613 -12.52 -11.12 -4.34
CA PRO A 613 -13.34 -12.13 -5.03
C PRO A 613 -12.56 -13.02 -6.00
N ALA A 614 -11.33 -12.65 -6.36
CA ALA A 614 -10.45 -13.43 -7.23
C ALA A 614 -9.64 -14.50 -6.49
N LEU A 615 -9.66 -14.49 -5.15
CA LEU A 615 -8.94 -15.45 -4.30
C LEU A 615 -9.89 -16.53 -3.78
N LEU A 616 -9.55 -17.79 -4.04
CA LEU A 616 -10.22 -18.97 -3.49
C LEU A 616 -9.32 -19.63 -2.45
N LEU A 617 -9.85 -19.85 -1.26
CA LEU A 617 -9.20 -20.63 -0.20
C LEU A 617 -9.81 -22.03 -0.18
N ILE A 618 -8.98 -23.05 -0.35
CA ILE A 618 -9.39 -24.46 -0.22
C ILE A 618 -8.75 -25.02 1.04
N ILE A 619 -9.55 -25.45 2.00
CA ILE A 619 -9.07 -26.11 3.22
C ILE A 619 -9.24 -27.61 3.01
N ILE A 620 -8.13 -28.32 2.98
CA ILE A 620 -8.09 -29.77 3.02
C ILE A 620 -8.19 -30.23 4.45
N THR A 621 -9.04 -31.21 4.72
CA THR A 621 -9.15 -31.89 6.00
C THR A 621 -8.96 -33.39 5.78
N ALA A 622 -7.85 -33.93 6.26
CA ALA A 622 -7.57 -35.36 6.27
C ALA A 622 -7.95 -35.96 7.62
N THR A 623 -8.77 -37.01 7.60
CA THR A 623 -9.22 -37.76 8.79
C THR A 623 -8.89 -39.24 8.60
N ASN A 624 -8.63 -39.95 9.69
CA ASN A 624 -8.31 -41.37 9.67
C ASN A 624 -9.23 -42.13 10.64
N SER A 625 -10.02 -43.05 10.11
CA SER A 625 -10.95 -43.92 10.85
C SER A 625 -10.39 -45.32 11.11
N SER A 626 -9.17 -45.62 10.65
CA SER A 626 -8.50 -46.91 10.87
C SER A 626 -7.94 -47.06 12.29
N GLU A 627 -7.47 -48.27 12.64
CA GLU A 627 -6.95 -48.60 13.97
C GLU A 627 -5.49 -48.17 14.20
N SER A 628 -4.75 -47.80 13.16
CA SER A 628 -3.35 -47.36 13.23
C SER A 628 -3.15 -45.95 12.70
N ASP A 629 -2.19 -45.21 13.28
CA ASP A 629 -1.85 -43.86 12.84
C ASP A 629 -1.25 -43.86 11.43
N VAL A 630 -1.60 -42.84 10.65
CA VAL A 630 -1.00 -42.58 9.33
C VAL A 630 0.13 -41.57 9.51
N THR A 631 1.37 -41.96 9.25
CA THR A 631 2.56 -41.10 9.43
C THR A 631 3.09 -40.58 8.10
N HIS A 632 3.92 -39.53 8.12
CA HIS A 632 4.51 -38.91 6.93
C HIS A 632 3.48 -38.47 5.88
N PHE A 633 2.35 -37.94 6.35
CA PHE A 633 1.30 -37.43 5.47
C PHE A 633 1.76 -36.15 4.75
N ILE A 634 1.80 -36.20 3.42
CA ILE A 634 2.13 -35.08 2.55
C ILE A 634 1.05 -34.97 1.47
N CYS A 635 0.43 -33.80 1.36
CA CYS A 635 -0.49 -33.47 0.28
C CYS A 635 0.07 -32.35 -0.59
N GLN A 636 0.22 -32.64 -1.89
CA GLN A 636 0.65 -31.71 -2.91
C GLN A 636 -0.49 -31.52 -3.92
N ALA A 637 -0.52 -30.35 -4.55
CA ALA A 637 -1.51 -30.04 -5.58
C ALA A 637 -0.91 -29.35 -6.79
N ALA A 638 -1.55 -29.55 -7.94
CA ALA A 638 -1.24 -28.86 -9.18
C ALA A 638 -2.53 -28.29 -9.79
N VAL A 639 -2.41 -27.11 -10.40
CA VAL A 639 -3.47 -26.39 -11.12
C VAL A 639 -2.97 -25.95 -12.50
N PRO A 640 -3.86 -25.64 -13.46
CA PRO A 640 -3.49 -25.08 -14.76
C PRO A 640 -2.64 -23.80 -14.65
N LYS A 641 -1.76 -23.57 -15.65
CA LYS A 641 -0.86 -22.40 -15.71
C LYS A 641 -1.56 -21.03 -15.66
N SER A 642 -2.87 -20.98 -15.95
CA SER A 642 -3.68 -19.76 -15.86
C SER A 642 -4.03 -19.36 -14.42
N LEU A 643 -3.75 -20.22 -13.44
CA LEU A 643 -4.03 -20.03 -12.01
C LEU A 643 -2.71 -20.00 -11.23
N GLN A 644 -2.64 -19.18 -10.19
CA GLN A 644 -1.51 -19.19 -9.26
C GLN A 644 -1.91 -19.96 -8.00
N LEU A 645 -1.14 -20.99 -7.67
CA LEU A 645 -1.34 -21.84 -6.48
C LEU A 645 -0.23 -21.59 -5.47
N GLN A 646 -0.61 -21.30 -4.23
CA GLN A 646 0.29 -21.23 -3.09
C GLN A 646 -0.19 -22.23 -2.02
N LEU A 647 0.65 -23.20 -1.69
CA LEU A 647 0.38 -24.23 -0.68
C LEU A 647 0.91 -23.75 0.67
N GLN A 648 0.11 -23.81 1.73
CA GLN A 648 0.60 -23.65 3.09
C GLN A 648 1.03 -24.99 3.68
N ALA A 649 1.91 -24.95 4.69
CA ALA A 649 2.32 -26.13 5.43
C ALA A 649 1.10 -26.83 6.08
N PRO A 650 1.04 -28.17 6.10
CA PRO A 650 0.01 -28.88 6.83
C PRO A 650 0.17 -28.67 8.33
N SER A 651 -0.95 -28.73 9.06
CA SER A 651 -0.97 -28.62 10.54
C SER A 651 -0.19 -29.73 11.25
N GLY A 652 0.08 -30.84 10.58
CA GLY A 652 0.89 -31.95 11.11
C GLY A 652 1.24 -32.96 10.03
N ASN A 653 2.15 -33.87 10.38
CA ASN A 653 2.63 -34.94 9.50
C ASN A 653 2.04 -36.33 9.84
N THR A 654 1.15 -36.41 10.85
CA THR A 654 0.56 -37.66 11.33
C THR A 654 -0.95 -37.50 11.51
N VAL A 655 -1.75 -38.36 10.86
CA VAL A 655 -3.22 -38.41 11.01
C VAL A 655 -3.58 -39.52 11.99
N SER A 656 -4.05 -39.14 13.18
CA SER A 656 -4.32 -40.07 14.28
C SER A 656 -5.44 -41.07 13.96
N ALA A 657 -5.28 -42.30 14.45
CA ALA A 657 -6.25 -43.37 14.36
C ALA A 657 -7.60 -43.04 15.02
N ARG A 658 -8.65 -43.78 14.65
CA ARG A 658 -9.99 -43.77 15.28
C ARG A 658 -10.65 -42.38 15.34
N GLY A 659 -10.47 -41.55 14.31
CA GLY A 659 -11.10 -40.24 14.22
C GLY A 659 -10.49 -39.22 15.19
N GLY A 660 -9.20 -39.36 15.49
CA GLY A 660 -8.43 -38.36 16.25
C GLY A 660 -8.31 -37.02 15.50
N PHE A 661 -7.36 -36.18 15.93
CA PHE A 661 -7.23 -34.83 15.38
C PHE A 661 -6.98 -34.86 13.86
N PRO A 662 -7.81 -34.18 13.04
CA PRO A 662 -7.62 -34.12 11.60
C PRO A 662 -6.40 -33.28 11.24
N VAL A 663 -5.70 -33.66 10.19
CA VAL A 663 -4.66 -32.82 9.59
C VAL A 663 -5.31 -31.92 8.57
N THR A 664 -5.25 -30.61 8.81
CA THR A 664 -5.69 -29.59 7.86
C THR A 664 -4.53 -28.95 7.10
N GLN A 665 -4.76 -28.59 5.84
CA GLN A 665 -3.82 -27.86 5.00
C GLN A 665 -4.55 -26.82 4.14
N LEU A 666 -4.03 -25.60 4.05
CA LEU A 666 -4.66 -24.51 3.30
C LEU A 666 -4.00 -24.31 1.93
N PHE A 667 -4.81 -24.31 0.88
CA PHE A 667 -4.40 -23.93 -0.47
C PHE A 667 -4.99 -22.57 -0.83
N ARG A 668 -4.14 -21.66 -1.32
CA ARG A 668 -4.54 -20.34 -1.82
C ARG A 668 -4.45 -20.35 -3.34
N ILE A 669 -5.58 -20.18 -4.00
CA ILE A 669 -5.66 -20.17 -5.47
C ILE A 669 -6.14 -18.80 -5.93
N LEU A 670 -5.33 -18.11 -6.73
CA LEU A 670 -5.69 -16.84 -7.34
C LEU A 670 -6.15 -17.05 -8.79
N ASN A 671 -7.38 -16.64 -9.09
CA ASN A 671 -8.02 -16.78 -10.39
C ASN A 671 -8.55 -15.43 -10.91
N PRO A 672 -7.69 -14.56 -11.48
CA PRO A 672 -8.10 -13.25 -11.96
C PRO A 672 -9.02 -13.33 -13.20
N ASN A 673 -8.91 -14.40 -14.00
CA ASN A 673 -9.58 -14.53 -15.31
C ASN A 673 -10.84 -15.43 -15.29
N LYS A 674 -11.29 -15.87 -14.11
CA LYS A 674 -12.40 -16.83 -13.94
C LYS A 674 -12.27 -18.09 -14.80
N ALA A 675 -11.02 -18.56 -14.98
CA ALA A 675 -10.74 -19.78 -15.73
C ALA A 675 -11.27 -21.01 -14.97
N PRO A 676 -11.70 -22.09 -15.67
CA PRO A 676 -12.20 -23.29 -15.02
C PRO A 676 -11.11 -23.93 -14.14
N LEU A 677 -11.46 -24.21 -12.88
CA LEU A 677 -10.55 -24.83 -11.92
C LEU A 677 -10.43 -26.34 -12.19
N ARG A 678 -9.21 -26.81 -12.43
CA ARG A 678 -8.85 -28.24 -12.42
C ARG A 678 -7.78 -28.46 -11.36
N LEU A 679 -8.00 -29.42 -10.47
CA LEU A 679 -7.12 -29.69 -9.34
C LEU A 679 -6.65 -31.13 -9.41
N LYS A 680 -5.33 -31.33 -9.46
CA LYS A 680 -4.71 -32.65 -9.39
C LYS A 680 -3.99 -32.76 -8.05
N LEU A 681 -4.34 -33.75 -7.25
CA LEU A 681 -3.76 -33.97 -5.92
C LEU A 681 -2.79 -35.16 -5.96
N ARG A 682 -1.69 -35.05 -5.22
CA ARG A 682 -0.77 -36.13 -4.91
C ARG A 682 -0.71 -36.29 -3.40
N LEU A 683 -1.08 -37.46 -2.91
CA LEU A 683 -1.00 -37.86 -1.51
C LEU A 683 0.13 -38.86 -1.34
N THR A 684 0.97 -38.64 -0.34
CA THR A 684 2.00 -39.60 0.09
C THR A 684 1.84 -39.79 1.58
N TYR A 685 1.70 -41.04 2.04
CA TYR A 685 1.56 -41.35 3.47
C TYR A 685 1.98 -42.79 3.77
N ASN A 686 2.31 -43.07 5.04
CA ASN A 686 2.62 -44.41 5.52
C ASN A 686 1.48 -44.94 6.39
N HIS A 687 0.95 -46.11 6.06
CA HIS A 687 -0.14 -46.77 6.77
C HIS A 687 0.16 -48.25 6.96
N PHE A 688 -0.04 -48.79 8.16
CA PHE A 688 0.34 -50.17 8.53
C PHE A 688 1.79 -50.58 8.14
N GLY A 689 2.73 -49.63 8.18
CA GLY A 689 4.13 -49.87 7.80
C GLY A 689 4.40 -49.92 6.29
N GLN A 690 3.41 -49.66 5.44
CA GLN A 690 3.55 -49.54 3.99
C GLN A 690 3.44 -48.08 3.53
N SER A 691 4.31 -47.66 2.62
CA SER A 691 4.25 -46.34 1.99
C SER A 691 3.26 -46.36 0.83
N VAL A 692 2.22 -45.54 0.90
CA VAL A 692 1.20 -45.38 -0.13
C VAL A 692 1.38 -44.02 -0.81
N GLN A 693 1.44 -44.03 -2.14
CA GLN A 693 1.45 -42.82 -2.95
C GLN A 693 0.28 -42.86 -3.94
N GLU A 694 -0.56 -41.84 -3.92
CA GLU A 694 -1.72 -41.73 -4.80
C GLU A 694 -1.74 -40.40 -5.53
N ILE A 695 -2.11 -40.45 -6.82
CA ILE A 695 -2.28 -39.27 -7.66
C ILE A 695 -3.63 -39.39 -8.34
N PHE A 696 -4.49 -38.39 -8.14
CA PHE A 696 -5.81 -38.37 -8.75
C PHE A 696 -6.23 -36.93 -9.09
N GLU A 697 -7.08 -36.81 -10.10
CA GLU A 697 -7.70 -35.53 -10.47
C GLU A 697 -9.04 -35.39 -9.74
N VAL A 698 -9.29 -34.22 -9.17
CA VAL A 698 -10.54 -33.93 -8.45
C VAL A 698 -11.64 -33.66 -9.47
N ASN A 699 -12.39 -34.71 -9.76
CA ASN A 699 -13.57 -34.64 -10.63
C ASN A 699 -14.75 -34.06 -9.83
N ASN A 700 -15.53 -33.16 -10.42
CA ASN A 700 -16.72 -32.51 -9.82
C ASN A 700 -16.45 -31.41 -8.78
N LEU A 701 -15.51 -30.50 -9.04
CA LEU A 701 -15.43 -29.25 -8.27
C LEU A 701 -16.72 -28.42 -8.46
N PRO A 702 -17.30 -27.83 -7.40
CA PRO A 702 -18.49 -26.99 -7.51
C PRO A 702 -18.25 -25.81 -8.46
N VAL A 703 -19.21 -25.53 -9.36
CA VAL A 703 -19.08 -24.45 -10.37
C VAL A 703 -18.84 -23.08 -9.73
N GLU A 704 -19.38 -22.89 -8.53
CA GLU A 704 -19.22 -21.70 -7.68
C GLU A 704 -17.77 -21.46 -7.23
N SER A 705 -16.89 -22.47 -7.30
CA SER A 705 -15.49 -22.33 -6.90
C SER A 705 -14.65 -21.47 -7.86
N TRP A 706 -15.01 -21.39 -9.16
CA TRP A 706 -14.28 -20.58 -10.15
C TRP A 706 -15.09 -19.48 -10.86
N GLN A 707 -16.42 -19.41 -10.66
CA GLN A 707 -17.28 -18.30 -11.09
C GLN A 707 -17.29 -17.16 -10.08
#